data_AF-A0A8C3GJN4-F1
#
_entry.id   AF-A0A8C3GJN4-F1
#
_cell.length_a   1.000
_cell.length_b   1.000
_cell.length_c   1.000
_cell.angle_alpha   90.00
_cell.angle_beta   90.00
_cell.angle_gamma   90.00
#
_symmetry.space_group_name_H-M   'P 1'
#
loop_
_entity.id
_entity.type
_entity.pdbx_description
1 polymer ?
#
loop_
_entity_poly.entity_id
_entity_poly.type
_entity_poly.pdbx_seq_one_letter_code
_entity_poly.pdbx_strand_id
1 'polypeptide(L)'
;MLNREENTPGRLVCVGVGTFINSGRAQPALALPSTFAEGRREEEGGRDGGRGRGCPAAGRLGERLCRMGERLPAGLGRLRDPTAVPAPSRSAPTPAPATATAPAPAAAMAQPAAPLGAALLLVLLAADSSQTVLLRAPEAAQFLRQRQRRAYQVFEEAKQGHLERECVEERCSKEEAREVFENDPETEYFYPKYLDCIQKYGSPYTRSPDFLTCVHNLPNQCSPDPCYKEGTVKCEDLKGDFYCECKRGWQGEICDKDIDECKVQHGGCNQICLNKLGSYRCSCYSGYALKDSRTCEDIDECAALADICGEARCKNLISSYECLCDSGYKYNELRKTCDDINECEQQLCEQTCVNSPGSYTCHCDGRGGVKLSQDMNTCENIIPCVPFAVAKSVKSLYLGRMFSGTPVIRLRFKRKQPTRLVAEFDFRTFDPEGILFFAGGHQDSTWVVLALRKGRLELQLKYNGIGRVTSSGPLINHGMWQTISVEELERSLVIKVNRDAVMKIAVSGDLFTLDKGLYQLNLTVGGIPFKTKDLVLPINPRLDGCMRAWNWLNGEDSTIQETIRMNERMQCFSVAGRGSFYPGRGFAVFNLTYMQPSSGNETKTSWKIELNAAIQPATDTGVLFALVTEEASVPLSLSLIDYHSTKKLKQQFVILALEHTVVSRLAINLCDKKEHSVDILLKKDQLSLRVDGMAGESELSASELEDSLSILESSLQSTVKTYVGGLPDVPVTSTPVTAFYHGCMTVKLNSKALDLDEALYKHSDITSHSCPPAEAGP
;
A
#
# COMPACT_ATOMS: atom_id res chain seq x y z
N MET A 1 -37.15 -48.44 26.54
CA MET A 1 -37.08 -49.05 27.89
C MET A 1 -35.61 -49.06 28.31
N LEU A 2 -35.36 -48.92 29.62
CA LEU A 2 -34.27 -49.47 30.47
C LEU A 2 -32.87 -49.72 29.82
N ASN A 3 -31.74 -49.16 30.28
CA ASN A 3 -31.04 -49.13 31.60
C ASN A 3 -30.21 -50.39 31.97
N ARG A 4 -28.98 -50.15 32.51
CA ARG A 4 -28.15 -51.03 33.40
C ARG A 4 -27.44 -52.25 32.76
N GLU A 5 -26.33 -52.83 33.26
CA GLU A 5 -25.31 -52.45 34.28
C GLU A 5 -23.97 -53.27 34.13
N GLU A 6 -22.83 -52.62 34.45
CA GLU A 6 -21.58 -53.06 35.17
C GLU A 6 -20.67 -54.30 34.90
N ASN A 7 -19.39 -54.11 35.33
CA ASN A 7 -18.39 -55.04 35.94
C ASN A 7 -17.23 -55.74 35.15
N THR A 8 -16.05 -55.07 35.11
CA THR A 8 -14.67 -55.44 35.62
C THR A 8 -14.00 -56.82 35.39
N PRO A 9 -12.63 -57.01 35.53
CA PRO A 9 -11.50 -56.13 35.98
C PRO A 9 -10.31 -56.09 34.96
N GLY A 10 -9.03 -55.69 35.18
CA GLY A 10 -8.26 -55.00 36.27
C GLY A 10 -6.71 -55.18 36.17
N ARG A 11 -5.92 -54.47 37.01
CA ARG A 11 -4.41 -54.33 37.09
C ARG A 11 -3.74 -53.47 35.97
N LEU A 12 -2.80 -52.53 36.18
CA LEU A 12 -1.59 -52.34 37.06
C LEU A 12 -0.30 -53.02 36.53
N VAL A 13 0.92 -52.44 36.54
CA VAL A 13 1.51 -51.30 37.33
C VAL A 13 2.11 -50.18 36.42
N CYS A 14 3.25 -49.52 36.74
CA CYS A 14 3.79 -48.28 36.09
C CYS A 14 5.28 -47.98 36.52
N VAL A 15 5.86 -46.83 36.08
CA VAL A 15 7.16 -46.17 36.45
C VAL A 15 8.44 -46.75 35.79
N GLY A 16 9.50 -45.99 35.41
CA GLY A 16 9.69 -44.53 35.25
C GLY A 16 11.15 -44.01 35.43
N VAL A 17 11.41 -42.75 34.99
CA VAL A 17 12.56 -41.84 35.33
C VAL A 17 13.99 -42.15 34.79
N GLY A 18 14.69 -41.11 34.30
CA GLY A 18 16.16 -41.12 34.10
C GLY A 18 16.73 -40.04 33.15
N THR A 19 17.30 -38.95 33.68
CA THR A 19 17.95 -37.83 32.93
C THR A 19 19.47 -37.82 33.08
N PHE A 20 20.23 -37.30 32.10
CA PHE A 20 21.30 -36.29 32.32
C PHE A 20 21.82 -35.67 30.99
N ILE A 21 22.63 -34.60 31.09
CA ILE A 21 23.04 -33.68 30.02
C ILE A 21 24.58 -33.56 29.97
N ASN A 22 25.17 -33.50 28.76
CA ASN A 22 26.39 -32.74 28.38
C ASN A 22 26.86 -33.15 26.96
N SER A 23 27.74 -32.45 26.23
CA SER A 23 28.08 -31.01 26.04
C SER A 23 29.34 -30.96 25.15
N GLY A 24 29.43 -30.12 24.12
CA GLY A 24 30.68 -30.01 23.34
C GLY A 24 30.63 -29.05 22.16
N ARG A 25 31.68 -28.22 21.99
CA ARG A 25 31.77 -27.13 20.99
C ARG A 25 33.23 -26.91 20.57
N ALA A 26 33.59 -27.18 19.31
CA ALA A 26 34.83 -26.70 18.69
C ALA A 26 34.83 -26.85 17.14
N GLN A 27 35.43 -25.86 16.47
CA GLN A 27 36.06 -25.93 15.14
C GLN A 27 37.61 -26.03 15.37
N PRO A 28 38.55 -25.94 14.40
CA PRO A 28 38.45 -25.71 12.94
C PRO A 28 39.43 -26.61 12.11
N ALA A 29 39.88 -26.10 10.95
CA ALA A 29 41.10 -26.49 10.19
C ALA A 29 41.06 -27.84 9.41
N LEU A 30 41.81 -28.03 8.30
CA LEU A 30 42.26 -27.13 7.21
C LEU A 30 42.80 -28.00 6.03
N ALA A 31 42.94 -27.40 4.85
CA ALA A 31 43.85 -27.77 3.75
C ALA A 31 43.50 -28.93 2.78
N LEU A 32 43.92 -28.69 1.53
CA LEU A 32 44.06 -29.55 0.34
C LEU A 32 45.39 -30.35 0.41
N PRO A 33 45.81 -31.18 -0.58
CA PRO A 33 45.23 -31.51 -1.90
C PRO A 33 44.95 -33.05 -1.99
N SER A 34 45.25 -33.91 -2.99
CA SER A 34 45.97 -33.85 -4.29
C SER A 34 45.72 -35.11 -5.14
N THR A 35 45.65 -34.96 -6.48
CA THR A 35 46.10 -35.91 -7.56
C THR A 35 45.62 -37.39 -7.53
N PHE A 36 45.13 -37.98 -8.62
CA PHE A 36 45.88 -38.37 -9.84
C PHE A 36 44.90 -38.43 -11.03
N ALA A 37 45.26 -37.88 -12.21
CA ALA A 37 45.85 -38.58 -13.37
C ALA A 37 44.87 -39.60 -14.02
N GLU A 38 44.38 -39.39 -15.24
CA GLU A 38 45.05 -39.37 -16.56
C GLU A 38 44.82 -40.69 -17.31
N GLY A 39 44.22 -40.63 -18.51
CA GLY A 39 43.77 -41.82 -19.24
C GLY A 39 43.03 -41.51 -20.54
N ARG A 40 43.74 -40.99 -21.54
CA ARG A 40 43.22 -40.85 -22.91
C ARG A 40 43.11 -42.21 -23.61
N ARG A 41 42.08 -42.38 -24.45
CA ARG A 41 42.13 -42.70 -25.90
C ARG A 41 40.70 -42.85 -26.46
N GLU A 42 40.36 -42.25 -27.60
CA GLU A 42 40.44 -42.78 -28.99
C GLU A 42 39.57 -44.06 -29.17
N GLU A 43 38.74 -44.22 -30.21
CA GLU A 43 38.71 -43.56 -31.53
C GLU A 43 37.30 -43.51 -32.21
N GLU A 44 37.26 -43.27 -33.52
CA GLU A 44 36.11 -42.82 -34.35
C GLU A 44 34.97 -43.84 -34.64
N GLY A 45 33.83 -43.30 -35.12
CA GLY A 45 33.30 -43.71 -36.44
C GLY A 45 31.89 -44.34 -36.53
N GLY A 46 31.20 -44.08 -37.65
CA GLY A 46 30.03 -44.88 -38.11
C GLY A 46 28.82 -44.09 -38.65
N ARG A 47 28.27 -44.53 -39.79
CA ARG A 47 27.02 -44.03 -40.41
C ARG A 47 26.00 -45.17 -40.62
N ASP A 48 24.80 -44.77 -41.04
CA ASP A 48 23.66 -45.57 -41.52
C ASP A 48 22.85 -46.34 -40.46
N GLY A 49 21.55 -46.62 -40.68
CA GLY A 49 20.72 -46.27 -41.85
C GLY A 49 19.80 -47.42 -42.28
N GLY A 50 18.77 -47.74 -41.49
CA GLY A 50 17.94 -48.94 -41.67
C GLY A 50 16.43 -48.70 -41.52
N ARG A 51 15.65 -49.12 -42.52
CA ARG A 51 14.18 -48.96 -42.55
C ARG A 51 13.45 -50.04 -41.74
N GLY A 52 12.37 -49.66 -41.05
CA GLY A 52 11.32 -50.58 -40.58
C GLY A 52 9.95 -50.19 -41.17
N ARG A 53 9.13 -51.17 -41.58
CA ARG A 53 7.73 -50.96 -42.05
C ARG A 53 6.77 -51.60 -41.04
N GLY A 54 5.63 -50.96 -40.75
CA GLY A 54 4.59 -51.55 -39.89
C GLY A 54 3.26 -50.80 -39.92
N CYS A 55 2.23 -51.42 -40.49
CA CYS A 55 0.82 -51.01 -40.56
C CYS A 55 -0.01 -52.22 -41.05
N PRO A 56 -1.35 -52.28 -40.88
CA PRO A 56 -2.26 -51.36 -40.19
C PRO A 56 -3.23 -52.10 -39.21
N ALA A 57 -4.42 -51.50 -38.98
CA ALA A 57 -5.66 -52.10 -38.46
C ALA A 57 -5.75 -52.41 -36.95
N ALA A 58 -6.93 -52.59 -36.33
CA ALA A 58 -8.26 -51.96 -36.51
C ALA A 58 -9.17 -52.45 -35.35
N GLY A 59 -10.07 -51.61 -34.81
CA GLY A 59 -11.01 -52.04 -33.77
C GLY A 59 -12.17 -51.07 -33.55
N ARG A 60 -13.40 -51.59 -33.53
CA ARG A 60 -14.62 -50.86 -33.15
C ARG A 60 -15.08 -51.33 -31.76
N LEU A 61 -15.76 -50.47 -31.02
CA LEU A 61 -17.01 -50.79 -30.30
C LEU A 61 -17.67 -49.48 -29.81
N GLY A 62 -18.94 -49.55 -29.38
CA GLY A 62 -19.63 -48.40 -28.78
C GLY A 62 -21.14 -48.59 -28.60
N GLU A 63 -21.65 -48.15 -27.45
CA GLU A 63 -23.05 -48.08 -27.02
C GLU A 63 -23.22 -46.73 -26.29
N ARG A 64 -24.25 -45.89 -26.50
CA ARG A 64 -25.72 -46.04 -26.43
C ARG A 64 -26.31 -46.01 -25.00
N LEU A 65 -26.66 -44.79 -24.59
CA LEU A 65 -28.00 -44.38 -24.06
C LEU A 65 -28.65 -45.17 -22.92
N CYS A 66 -28.94 -44.47 -21.82
CA CYS A 66 -30.30 -44.47 -21.25
C CYS A 66 -30.66 -43.15 -20.54
N ARG A 67 -31.94 -42.96 -20.20
CA ARG A 67 -32.54 -41.76 -19.56
C ARG A 67 -33.57 -42.19 -18.50
N MET A 68 -33.63 -41.48 -17.36
CA MET A 68 -34.86 -41.14 -16.60
C MET A 68 -34.58 -39.90 -15.71
N GLY A 69 -35.53 -39.04 -15.33
CA GLY A 69 -36.82 -38.74 -15.98
C GLY A 69 -38.09 -38.70 -15.12
N GLU A 70 -38.33 -37.62 -14.34
CA GLU A 70 -39.64 -37.14 -13.82
C GLU A 70 -39.41 -35.75 -13.17
N ARG A 71 -40.25 -34.69 -13.13
CA ARG A 71 -41.68 -34.34 -13.39
C ARG A 71 -42.57 -34.11 -12.14
N LEU A 72 -42.70 -32.82 -11.79
CA LEU A 72 -43.97 -32.09 -11.52
C LEU A 72 -44.78 -32.46 -10.24
N PRO A 73 -45.80 -31.67 -9.77
CA PRO A 73 -46.58 -30.62 -10.46
C PRO A 73 -46.60 -29.22 -9.78
N ALA A 74 -47.55 -28.36 -10.18
CA ALA A 74 -47.68 -26.94 -9.79
C ALA A 74 -49.13 -26.56 -9.43
N GLY A 75 -49.38 -25.36 -8.88
CA GLY A 75 -50.74 -24.82 -8.77
C GLY A 75 -50.94 -23.49 -8.01
N LEU A 76 -51.54 -22.50 -8.70
CA LEU A 76 -52.25 -21.29 -8.19
C LEU A 76 -51.43 -20.23 -7.40
N GLY A 77 -51.80 -18.93 -7.37
CA GLY A 77 -52.79 -18.18 -8.17
C GLY A 77 -53.42 -16.96 -7.45
N ARG A 78 -53.67 -15.85 -8.20
CA ARG A 78 -54.23 -14.51 -7.80
C ARG A 78 -53.18 -13.53 -7.22
N LEU A 79 -53.08 -12.24 -7.59
CA LEU A 79 -54.01 -11.10 -7.91
C LEU A 79 -54.39 -10.22 -6.70
N ARG A 80 -53.75 -9.03 -6.57
CA ARG A 80 -54.43 -7.70 -6.44
C ARG A 80 -53.46 -6.52 -6.20
N ASP A 81 -53.61 -5.48 -7.01
CA ASP A 81 -53.52 -4.04 -6.65
C ASP A 81 -54.84 -3.61 -5.95
N PRO A 82 -54.93 -2.51 -5.14
CA PRO A 82 -54.69 -1.15 -5.63
C PRO A 82 -54.20 -0.08 -4.60
N THR A 83 -54.26 1.18 -5.06
CA THR A 83 -53.71 2.46 -4.56
C THR A 83 -54.29 3.10 -3.27
N ALA A 84 -53.48 4.00 -2.67
CA ALA A 84 -53.81 5.34 -2.11
C ALA A 84 -53.86 5.59 -0.56
N VAL A 85 -52.93 6.44 -0.09
CA VAL A 85 -53.11 7.76 0.61
C VAL A 85 -54.22 7.85 1.69
N PRO A 86 -53.94 8.23 2.98
CA PRO A 86 -53.44 9.59 3.31
C PRO A 86 -52.47 9.75 4.52
N ALA A 87 -52.03 11.01 4.72
CA ALA A 87 -51.33 11.59 5.89
C ALA A 87 -52.22 12.73 6.49
N PRO A 88 -51.79 13.74 7.30
CA PRO A 88 -50.49 14.00 7.96
C PRO A 88 -50.53 14.60 9.41
N SER A 89 -49.38 14.70 10.08
CA SER A 89 -48.94 15.84 10.95
C SER A 89 -47.46 15.64 11.31
N ARG A 90 -46.52 16.51 10.88
CA ARG A 90 -46.13 17.85 11.41
C ARG A 90 -45.50 17.81 12.82
N SER A 91 -44.34 18.44 13.09
CA SER A 91 -43.46 19.23 12.21
C SER A 91 -42.04 19.47 12.80
N ALA A 92 -41.05 19.65 11.92
CA ALA A 92 -39.71 20.23 12.18
C ALA A 92 -39.75 21.77 11.93
N PRO A 93 -38.65 22.57 11.72
CA PRO A 93 -37.20 22.25 11.63
C PRO A 93 -36.21 23.27 12.25
N THR A 94 -34.92 23.07 11.92
CA THR A 94 -33.72 23.96 11.93
C THR A 94 -33.84 25.14 10.92
N PRO A 95 -32.85 26.06 10.63
CA PRO A 95 -31.37 25.99 10.76
C PRO A 95 -30.61 27.32 11.12
N ALA A 96 -29.29 27.37 10.80
CA ALA A 96 -28.31 28.46 10.98
C ALA A 96 -28.00 29.19 9.63
N PRO A 97 -26.85 29.87 9.31
CA PRO A 97 -25.66 30.35 10.08
C PRO A 97 -25.10 31.78 9.71
N ALA A 98 -23.91 32.13 10.26
CA ALA A 98 -22.76 32.86 9.63
C ALA A 98 -22.44 34.39 9.78
N THR A 99 -21.12 34.65 9.89
CA THR A 99 -20.26 35.80 9.44
C THR A 99 -20.19 37.21 10.11
N ALA A 100 -19.14 37.39 10.95
CA ALA A 100 -18.00 38.35 10.86
C ALA A 100 -18.15 39.90 10.71
N THR A 101 -17.55 40.67 11.64
CA THR A 101 -16.42 41.65 11.45
C THR A 101 -16.05 42.38 12.77
N ALA A 102 -14.93 43.13 12.83
CA ALA A 102 -14.37 43.80 14.04
C ALA A 102 -14.21 45.34 13.84
N PRO A 103 -13.92 46.14 14.91
CA PRO A 103 -12.53 46.41 15.30
C PRO A 103 -12.26 46.56 16.83
N ALA A 104 -11.02 46.93 17.18
CA ALA A 104 -10.44 47.08 18.54
C ALA A 104 -10.28 48.59 18.93
N PRO A 105 -9.61 49.05 20.03
CA PRO A 105 -8.77 48.32 21.00
C PRO A 105 -8.81 48.76 22.50
N ALA A 106 -7.91 48.14 23.29
CA ALA A 106 -7.16 48.69 24.45
C ALA A 106 -7.68 48.55 25.91
N ALA A 107 -7.08 47.56 26.60
CA ALA A 107 -6.35 47.69 27.87
C ALA A 107 -7.05 47.73 29.26
N ALA A 108 -6.21 47.51 30.27
CA ALA A 108 -6.38 47.59 31.74
C ALA A 108 -6.99 46.39 32.50
N MET A 109 -6.41 46.15 33.69
CA MET A 109 -6.77 45.12 34.68
C MET A 109 -7.83 45.65 35.67
N ALA A 110 -8.68 44.77 36.21
CA ALA A 110 -8.95 44.67 37.66
C ALA A 110 -9.97 43.54 37.96
N GLN A 111 -9.81 42.86 39.10
CA GLN A 111 -10.89 42.12 39.75
C GLN A 111 -11.62 43.06 40.74
N PRO A 112 -12.96 43.05 40.81
CA PRO A 112 -13.71 43.82 41.81
C PRO A 112 -13.73 43.10 43.17
N ALA A 113 -13.79 43.86 44.26
CA ALA A 113 -13.78 43.34 45.63
C ALA A 113 -15.00 43.77 46.46
N ALA A 114 -15.58 42.83 47.21
CA ALA A 114 -16.56 43.00 48.28
C ALA A 114 -17.92 43.65 47.83
N PRO A 115 -18.96 43.79 48.70
CA PRO A 115 -18.88 44.59 49.94
C PRO A 115 -19.65 44.05 51.18
N LEU A 116 -19.38 44.70 52.33
CA LEU A 116 -20.24 44.92 53.52
C LEU A 116 -20.61 43.75 54.46
N GLY A 117 -20.48 44.02 55.78
CA GLY A 117 -21.01 43.19 56.87
C GLY A 117 -20.23 43.30 58.18
N ALA A 118 -20.45 44.36 58.98
CA ALA A 118 -19.78 44.56 60.28
C ALA A 118 -20.69 45.26 61.31
N ALA A 119 -20.44 45.00 62.60
CA ALA A 119 -21.30 45.30 63.77
C ALA A 119 -22.61 44.48 63.79
N LEU A 120 -23.23 44.17 64.94
CA LEU A 120 -23.10 44.75 66.29
C LEU A 120 -23.26 43.67 67.41
N LEU A 121 -22.78 44.00 68.62
CA LEU A 121 -22.95 43.33 69.93
C LEU A 121 -23.73 41.99 70.02
N LEU A 122 -23.09 40.99 70.65
CA LEU A 122 -23.78 39.90 71.35
C LEU A 122 -23.38 39.90 72.84
N VAL A 123 -24.38 39.73 73.70
CA VAL A 123 -24.27 39.71 75.17
C VAL A 123 -24.97 38.44 75.67
N LEU A 124 -24.60 37.97 76.87
CA LEU A 124 -25.10 36.78 77.59
C LEU A 124 -24.46 35.43 77.21
N LEU A 125 -23.43 35.06 77.98
CA LEU A 125 -23.20 33.67 78.43
C LEU A 125 -23.00 33.72 79.95
N ALA A 126 -23.95 33.16 80.72
CA ALA A 126 -23.94 33.24 82.19
C ALA A 126 -24.74 32.10 82.86
N ALA A 127 -24.21 30.88 82.77
CA ALA A 127 -24.43 29.72 83.64
C ALA A 127 -23.31 28.70 83.30
N ASP A 128 -22.71 27.94 84.22
CA ASP A 128 -23.21 27.58 85.53
C ASP A 128 -22.23 27.80 86.71
N SER A 129 -22.84 27.82 87.90
CA SER A 129 -22.29 27.96 89.25
C SER A 129 -20.86 27.46 89.54
N SER A 130 -20.02 28.37 90.08
CA SER A 130 -18.86 28.01 90.92
C SER A 130 -19.17 28.34 92.39
N GLN A 131 -19.09 27.35 93.30
CA GLN A 131 -19.41 27.55 94.71
C GLN A 131 -18.29 28.31 95.44
N THR A 132 -18.46 29.62 95.66
CA THR A 132 -17.58 30.42 96.51
C THR A 132 -18.17 30.57 97.92
N VAL A 133 -17.39 30.18 98.94
CA VAL A 133 -17.84 30.21 100.34
C VAL A 133 -17.73 31.63 100.90
N LEU A 134 -18.85 32.34 100.90
CA LEU A 134 -18.98 33.67 101.51
C LEU A 134 -19.08 33.58 103.04
N LEU A 135 -17.92 33.61 103.72
CA LEU A 135 -17.84 33.88 105.15
C LEU A 135 -18.27 35.33 105.45
N ARG A 136 -18.95 35.54 106.58
CA ARG A 136 -19.55 36.84 106.92
C ARG A 136 -18.57 37.78 107.62
N ALA A 137 -18.75 39.07 107.41
CA ALA A 137 -17.91 40.15 107.95
C ALA A 137 -17.69 40.20 109.49
N PRO A 138 -18.61 39.79 110.40
CA PRO A 138 -18.35 39.87 111.83
C PRO A 138 -17.45 38.75 112.37
N GLU A 139 -17.21 37.69 111.59
CA GLU A 139 -16.43 36.51 112.03
C GLU A 139 -14.95 36.59 111.60
N ALA A 140 -14.64 37.37 110.56
CA ALA A 140 -13.27 37.65 110.12
C ALA A 140 -12.51 38.62 111.06
N ALA A 141 -13.20 39.27 112.01
CA ALA A 141 -12.67 40.39 112.80
C ALA A 141 -11.96 40.00 114.12
N GLN A 142 -11.85 38.70 114.46
CA GLN A 142 -11.31 38.26 115.77
C GLN A 142 -9.86 37.71 115.76
N PHE A 143 -9.23 37.52 114.60
CA PHE A 143 -7.83 37.04 114.53
C PHE A 143 -6.78 38.15 114.38
N LEU A 144 -7.17 39.40 114.15
CA LEU A 144 -6.26 40.56 114.13
C LEU A 144 -5.93 41.03 115.56
N ARG A 145 -5.15 40.24 116.31
CA ARG A 145 -4.53 40.71 117.56
C ARG A 145 -3.30 41.59 117.27
N GLN A 146 -3.18 42.65 118.06
CA GLN A 146 -2.28 43.76 117.78
C GLN A 146 -0.79 43.40 117.90
N ARG A 147 0.00 43.93 116.96
CA ARG A 147 1.47 43.96 117.00
C ARG A 147 1.93 44.70 118.26
N GLN A 148 2.47 44.00 119.27
CA GLN A 148 3.16 44.65 120.40
C GLN A 148 4.49 45.26 119.93
N ARG A 149 4.43 46.49 119.42
CA ARG A 149 5.61 47.36 119.33
C ARG A 149 6.07 47.68 120.76
N ARG A 150 7.20 47.11 121.20
CA ARG A 150 8.09 47.82 122.12
C ARG A 150 8.99 48.75 121.29
N ALA A 151 9.40 49.88 121.88
CA ALA A 151 10.03 50.98 121.16
C ALA A 151 11.54 51.09 121.47
N TYR A 152 12.22 51.92 120.67
CA TYR A 152 13.61 52.39 120.83
C TYR A 152 14.75 51.38 120.60
N GLN A 153 15.00 51.09 119.31
CA GLN A 153 16.25 51.55 118.68
C GLN A 153 16.03 51.83 117.17
N VAL A 154 17.05 52.28 116.42
CA VAL A 154 16.91 53.19 115.27
C VAL A 154 17.83 52.79 114.09
N PHE A 155 17.24 52.40 112.94
CA PHE A 155 17.84 52.11 111.60
C PHE A 155 18.92 51.00 111.55
N GLU A 156 18.92 50.03 110.61
CA GLU A 156 18.94 50.15 109.15
C GLU A 156 18.12 49.05 108.42
N GLU A 157 16.96 49.39 107.85
CA GLU A 157 16.19 48.53 106.92
C GLU A 157 15.69 49.39 105.74
N ALA A 158 16.62 49.96 104.96
CA ALA A 158 16.29 50.90 103.88
C ALA A 158 17.38 51.02 102.80
N LYS A 159 17.98 49.90 102.35
CA LYS A 159 18.84 49.92 101.16
C LYS A 159 18.78 48.61 100.38
N GLN A 160 18.62 48.78 99.06
CA GLN A 160 18.48 47.74 98.06
C GLN A 160 19.67 46.77 98.03
N GLY A 161 19.38 45.46 98.06
CA GLY A 161 20.20 44.37 97.55
C GLY A 161 21.69 44.32 97.92
N HIS A 162 22.02 43.66 99.04
CA HIS A 162 23.30 42.95 99.17
C HIS A 162 23.04 41.51 99.60
N LEU A 163 23.03 40.59 98.63
CA LEU A 163 23.01 39.14 98.85
C LEU A 163 24.11 38.69 99.83
N GLU A 164 25.25 39.36 99.74
CA GLU A 164 26.42 39.22 100.59
C GLU A 164 26.11 39.47 102.08
N ARG A 165 25.20 40.41 102.39
CA ARG A 165 24.97 40.88 103.77
C ARG A 165 23.88 40.11 104.52
N GLU A 166 22.87 39.59 103.83
CA GLU A 166 21.77 38.86 104.47
C GLU A 166 21.90 37.34 104.32
N CYS A 167 22.23 36.85 103.12
CA CYS A 167 22.40 35.41 102.88
C CYS A 167 23.82 34.91 103.21
N VAL A 168 24.87 35.70 102.98
CA VAL A 168 26.26 35.21 103.10
C VAL A 168 26.92 35.58 104.43
N GLU A 169 26.60 36.73 105.03
CA GLU A 169 27.07 37.11 106.37
C GLU A 169 26.27 36.46 107.51
N GLU A 170 24.95 36.24 107.35
CA GLU A 170 24.08 35.59 108.33
C GLU A 170 23.25 34.45 107.70
N ARG A 171 22.45 33.73 108.51
CA ARG A 171 21.63 32.59 108.02
C ARG A 171 20.19 33.00 107.71
N CYS A 172 19.99 33.42 106.47
CA CYS A 172 18.72 33.80 105.87
C CYS A 172 17.69 32.64 105.80
N SER A 173 16.40 32.96 105.98
CA SER A 173 15.24 32.08 105.77
C SER A 173 14.74 32.13 104.32
N LYS A 174 13.72 31.32 103.97
CA LYS A 174 13.19 31.30 102.59
C LYS A 174 12.43 32.59 102.28
N GLU A 175 11.70 33.09 103.26
CA GLU A 175 10.88 34.29 103.19
C GLU A 175 11.77 35.53 103.00
N GLU A 176 12.86 35.64 103.76
CA GLU A 176 13.87 36.70 103.62
C GLU A 176 14.61 36.61 102.28
N ALA A 177 15.02 35.40 101.84
CA ALA A 177 15.67 35.23 100.54
C ALA A 177 14.75 35.67 99.37
N ARG A 178 13.44 35.42 99.51
CA ARG A 178 12.42 35.85 98.55
C ARG A 178 12.19 37.37 98.56
N GLU A 179 12.52 38.06 99.65
CA GLU A 179 12.51 39.52 99.74
C GLU A 179 13.81 40.13 99.15
N VAL A 180 14.98 39.50 99.37
CA VAL A 180 16.26 39.86 98.74
C VAL A 180 16.21 39.78 97.20
N PHE A 181 15.51 38.78 96.66
CA PHE A 181 15.33 38.57 95.22
C PHE A 181 13.98 39.10 94.67
N GLU A 182 13.29 40.00 95.38
CA GLU A 182 12.03 40.66 94.93
C GLU A 182 10.93 39.69 94.40
N ASN A 183 10.85 38.47 94.91
CA ASN A 183 9.97 37.37 94.48
C ASN A 183 10.28 36.76 93.09
N ASP A 184 11.47 37.00 92.52
CA ASP A 184 11.89 36.42 91.25
C ASP A 184 11.98 34.87 91.34
N PRO A 185 11.63 34.10 90.28
CA PRO A 185 11.86 32.66 90.24
C PRO A 185 13.31 32.20 90.52
N GLU A 186 14.33 33.07 90.31
CA GLU A 186 15.71 32.84 90.77
C GLU A 186 15.76 32.51 92.28
N THR A 187 14.80 32.95 93.10
CA THR A 187 14.67 32.57 94.52
C THR A 187 14.51 31.06 94.73
N GLU A 188 13.60 30.42 94.00
CA GLU A 188 13.32 28.96 94.13
C GLU A 188 14.49 28.11 93.62
N TYR A 189 15.33 28.70 92.77
CA TYR A 189 16.56 28.11 92.26
C TYR A 189 17.75 28.31 93.23
N PHE A 190 17.90 29.52 93.78
CA PHE A 190 18.98 29.92 94.67
C PHE A 190 18.85 29.26 96.04
N TYR A 191 17.69 29.36 96.69
CA TYR A 191 17.54 29.02 98.11
C TYR A 191 17.83 27.53 98.44
N PRO A 192 17.42 26.53 97.64
CA PRO A 192 17.80 25.14 97.88
C PRO A 192 19.31 24.90 97.74
N LYS A 193 19.96 25.51 96.73
CA LYS A 193 21.41 25.36 96.51
C LYS A 193 22.23 26.12 97.56
N TYR A 194 21.71 27.23 98.09
CA TYR A 194 22.23 27.92 99.27
C TYR A 194 22.20 27.01 100.52
N LEU A 195 21.12 26.26 100.74
CA LEU A 195 21.05 25.27 101.82
C LEU A 195 22.05 24.11 101.61
N ASP A 196 22.28 23.65 100.37
CA ASP A 196 23.35 22.68 100.06
C ASP A 196 24.75 23.25 100.40
N CYS A 197 25.03 24.52 100.08
CA CYS A 197 26.28 25.17 100.48
C CYS A 197 26.43 25.21 102.02
N ILE A 198 25.36 25.50 102.77
CA ILE A 198 25.37 25.44 104.24
C ILE A 198 25.62 24.01 104.74
N GLN A 199 24.96 23.01 104.15
CA GLN A 199 25.12 21.61 104.55
C GLN A 199 26.54 21.09 104.29
N LYS A 200 27.20 21.57 103.24
CA LYS A 200 28.50 21.07 102.76
C LYS A 200 29.71 21.83 103.32
N TYR A 201 29.60 23.13 103.57
CA TYR A 201 30.71 23.99 104.02
C TYR A 201 30.48 24.65 105.40
N GLY A 202 29.33 24.41 106.02
CA GLY A 202 28.97 24.88 107.36
C GLY A 202 28.12 26.15 107.36
N SER A 203 27.75 26.59 108.57
CA SER A 203 26.88 27.77 108.78
C SER A 203 27.61 29.08 108.46
N PRO A 204 26.93 30.12 107.93
CA PRO A 204 27.53 31.42 107.56
C PRO A 204 28.41 32.04 108.65
N TYR A 205 28.01 31.88 109.92
CA TYR A 205 28.73 32.37 111.11
C TYR A 205 30.17 31.86 111.25
N THR A 206 30.58 30.80 110.55
CA THR A 206 31.98 30.32 110.55
C THR A 206 32.90 31.11 109.61
N ARG A 207 32.33 31.88 108.66
CA ARG A 207 33.03 32.69 107.66
C ARG A 207 34.14 31.92 106.90
N SER A 208 33.87 30.68 106.50
CA SER A 208 34.80 29.90 105.69
C SER A 208 34.90 30.43 104.25
N PRO A 209 36.10 30.54 103.63
CA PRO A 209 36.24 30.99 102.25
C PRO A 209 35.53 30.08 101.24
N ASP A 210 35.47 28.79 101.53
CA ASP A 210 34.83 27.79 100.67
C ASP A 210 33.30 27.96 100.62
N PHE A 211 32.67 28.37 101.73
CA PHE A 211 31.24 28.69 101.77
C PHE A 211 30.92 29.90 100.89
N LEU A 212 31.71 30.99 101.02
CA LEU A 212 31.58 32.18 100.16
C LEU A 212 31.66 31.79 98.68
N THR A 213 32.68 31.00 98.34
CA THR A 213 32.95 30.57 96.96
C THR A 213 31.84 29.68 96.40
N CYS A 214 31.20 28.86 97.25
CA CYS A 214 30.05 28.03 96.89
C CYS A 214 28.82 28.87 96.50
N VAL A 215 28.47 29.88 97.30
CA VAL A 215 27.28 30.71 97.06
C VAL A 215 27.47 31.65 95.85
N HIS A 216 28.68 32.17 95.61
CA HIS A 216 28.96 33.00 94.44
C HIS A 216 29.11 32.21 93.12
N ASN A 217 29.37 30.90 93.15
CA ASN A 217 29.55 30.06 91.96
C ASN A 217 28.51 28.93 91.87
N LEU A 218 27.23 29.30 91.96
CA LEU A 218 26.12 28.40 91.67
C LEU A 218 26.22 27.87 90.23
N PRO A 219 26.05 26.56 89.99
CA PRO A 219 26.39 25.95 88.70
C PRO A 219 25.41 26.37 87.61
N ASN A 220 25.96 26.87 86.50
CA ASN A 220 25.26 27.34 85.30
C ASN A 220 24.31 26.28 84.72
N GLN A 221 23.10 26.70 84.30
CA GLN A 221 22.01 25.80 83.92
C GLN A 221 22.22 25.08 82.57
N CYS A 222 23.20 25.50 81.77
CA CYS A 222 23.68 24.78 80.59
C CYS A 222 24.72 23.67 80.92
N SER A 223 24.78 23.20 82.17
CA SER A 223 25.73 22.16 82.61
C SER A 223 25.08 21.13 83.57
N PRO A 224 24.72 19.92 83.10
CA PRO A 224 24.84 19.42 81.72
C PRO A 224 23.92 20.17 80.74
N ASP A 225 24.38 20.33 79.51
CA ASP A 225 23.67 21.02 78.43
C ASP A 225 22.26 20.40 78.19
N PRO A 226 21.16 21.14 78.45
CA PRO A 226 19.79 20.65 78.26
C PRO A 226 19.37 20.69 76.79
N CYS A 227 20.09 21.42 75.94
CA CYS A 227 19.73 21.65 74.55
C CYS A 227 20.11 20.47 73.66
N TYR A 228 19.32 20.22 72.61
CA TYR A 228 19.62 19.14 71.67
C TYR A 228 20.83 19.49 70.79
N LYS A 229 21.91 18.72 70.94
CA LYS A 229 23.25 19.01 70.39
C LYS A 229 23.28 19.17 68.87
N GLU A 230 22.47 18.40 68.15
CA GLU A 230 22.40 18.49 66.69
C GLU A 230 21.53 19.68 66.24
N GLY A 231 20.48 20.03 66.99
CA GLY A 231 19.56 21.14 66.69
C GLY A 231 19.98 22.53 67.18
N THR A 232 20.91 22.66 68.13
CA THR A 232 21.19 23.93 68.82
C THR A 232 22.51 24.60 68.39
N VAL A 233 22.55 25.94 68.35
CA VAL A 233 23.74 26.77 68.08
C VAL A 233 24.50 27.08 69.39
N LYS A 234 23.79 27.55 70.42
CA LYS A 234 24.29 27.82 71.78
C LYS A 234 23.16 27.66 72.80
N CYS A 235 23.53 27.30 74.03
CA CYS A 235 22.68 27.44 75.22
C CYS A 235 23.05 28.74 75.93
N GLU A 236 22.05 29.55 76.30
CA GLU A 236 22.20 30.75 77.12
C GLU A 236 21.53 30.54 78.48
N ASP A 237 22.26 30.80 79.55
CA ASP A 237 21.78 30.66 80.93
C ASP A 237 21.04 31.93 81.36
N LEU A 238 19.75 31.79 81.68
CA LEU A 238 18.87 32.86 82.13
C LEU A 238 18.65 32.83 83.65
N LYS A 239 19.52 32.15 84.41
CA LYS A 239 19.59 32.14 85.88
C LYS A 239 18.33 31.67 86.61
N GLY A 240 17.62 30.72 86.01
CA GLY A 240 16.37 30.17 86.53
C GLY A 240 15.63 29.42 85.43
N ASP A 241 15.77 29.94 84.21
CA ASP A 241 15.42 29.28 82.95
C ASP A 241 16.67 29.15 82.04
N PHE A 242 16.54 28.51 80.88
CA PHE A 242 17.58 28.41 79.86
C PHE A 242 17.00 28.71 78.47
N TYR A 243 17.83 29.22 77.56
CA TYR A 243 17.43 29.47 76.17
C TYR A 243 18.36 28.77 75.17
N CYS A 244 17.79 27.87 74.36
CA CYS A 244 18.50 27.20 73.28
C CYS A 244 18.30 27.98 71.97
N GLU A 245 19.37 28.57 71.42
CA GLU A 245 19.29 29.17 70.07
C GLU A 245 19.23 28.05 69.03
N CYS A 246 18.05 27.77 68.48
CA CYS A 246 17.88 26.71 67.49
C CYS A 246 18.52 27.06 66.14
N LYS A 247 19.17 26.08 65.53
CA LYS A 247 19.59 26.12 64.12
C LYS A 247 18.35 26.22 63.24
N ARG A 248 18.50 26.81 62.05
CA ARG A 248 17.47 26.75 61.01
C ARG A 248 17.12 25.28 60.71
N GLY A 249 15.83 24.98 60.59
CA GLY A 249 15.30 23.61 60.50
C GLY A 249 14.91 22.99 61.85
N TRP A 250 15.15 23.65 62.99
CA TRP A 250 14.83 23.13 64.33
C TRP A 250 13.95 24.09 65.15
N GLN A 251 13.12 23.52 66.01
CA GLN A 251 12.14 24.18 66.87
C GLN A 251 11.93 23.44 68.20
N GLY A 252 11.15 24.01 69.11
CA GLY A 252 10.95 23.52 70.48
C GLY A 252 11.94 24.12 71.47
N GLU A 253 11.59 24.11 72.76
CA GLU A 253 12.32 24.79 73.85
C GLU A 253 13.77 24.29 74.00
N ILE A 254 14.00 23.00 73.73
CA ILE A 254 15.33 22.37 73.70
C ILE A 254 15.84 22.10 72.26
N CYS A 255 15.22 22.69 71.24
CA CYS A 255 15.51 22.45 69.82
C CYS A 255 15.47 20.96 69.40
N ASP A 256 14.62 20.16 70.06
CA ASP A 256 14.47 18.72 69.85
C ASP A 256 13.60 18.36 68.62
N LYS A 257 12.80 19.30 68.15
CA LYS A 257 11.78 19.07 67.12
C LYS A 257 12.26 19.61 65.77
N ASP A 258 12.19 18.75 64.78
CA ASP A 258 12.40 19.08 63.38
C ASP A 258 11.30 20.04 62.86
N ILE A 259 11.64 20.96 61.97
CA ILE A 259 10.67 21.77 61.23
C ILE A 259 10.42 21.07 59.90
N ASP A 260 9.28 20.38 59.77
CA ASP A 260 8.88 19.77 58.50
C ASP A 260 8.49 20.84 57.47
N GLU A 261 9.50 21.32 56.75
CA GLU A 261 9.35 22.39 55.74
C GLU A 261 8.48 21.92 54.56
N CYS A 262 8.34 20.61 54.33
CA CYS A 262 7.45 20.07 53.31
C CYS A 262 5.96 20.28 53.64
N LYS A 263 5.59 20.47 54.91
CA LYS A 263 4.23 20.89 55.29
C LYS A 263 3.93 22.36 54.96
N VAL A 264 4.95 23.20 54.76
CA VAL A 264 4.81 24.65 54.53
C VAL A 264 5.16 24.99 53.07
N GLN A 265 4.15 25.27 52.26
CA GLN A 265 4.32 25.59 50.83
C GLN A 265 5.14 24.52 50.06
N HIS A 266 5.07 23.25 50.48
CA HIS A 266 5.81 22.13 49.87
C HIS A 266 7.34 22.33 49.85
N GLY A 267 7.90 23.08 50.81
CA GLY A 267 9.30 23.51 50.82
C GLY A 267 9.70 24.44 49.65
N GLY A 268 8.75 24.88 48.82
CA GLY A 268 9.04 25.50 47.53
C GLY A 268 9.58 24.51 46.47
N CYS A 269 9.36 23.20 46.65
CA CYS A 269 9.66 22.17 45.65
C CYS A 269 8.57 22.09 44.57
N ASN A 270 8.96 21.93 43.30
CA ASN A 270 7.99 21.83 42.19
C ASN A 270 7.14 20.55 42.25
N GLN A 271 7.76 19.39 42.55
CA GLN A 271 7.10 18.09 42.52
C GLN A 271 7.10 17.40 43.88
N ILE A 272 8.21 16.80 44.30
CA ILE A 272 8.30 16.04 45.56
C ILE A 272 9.17 16.83 46.55
N CYS A 273 8.68 16.98 47.78
CA CYS A 273 9.48 17.44 48.92
C CYS A 273 9.75 16.25 49.86
N LEU A 274 11.01 16.06 50.25
CA LEU A 274 11.46 15.03 51.17
C LEU A 274 12.10 15.69 52.40
N ASN A 275 11.36 15.68 53.50
CA ASN A 275 11.84 16.22 54.77
C ASN A 275 12.99 15.38 55.35
N LYS A 276 13.90 16.01 56.09
CA LYS A 276 14.91 15.34 56.94
C LYS A 276 15.17 16.21 58.16
N LEU A 277 15.72 15.60 59.20
CA LEU A 277 16.18 16.27 60.42
C LEU A 277 17.06 17.50 60.10
N GLY A 278 16.53 18.68 60.40
CA GLY A 278 17.18 19.98 60.20
C GLY A 278 17.25 20.47 58.75
N SER A 279 16.67 19.78 57.77
CA SER A 279 16.61 20.22 56.36
C SER A 279 15.79 19.33 55.43
N TYR A 280 14.85 19.92 54.69
CA TYR A 280 14.27 19.30 53.49
C TYR A 280 15.23 19.20 52.28
N ARG A 281 14.87 18.33 51.33
CA ARG A 281 15.36 18.37 49.94
C ARG A 281 14.20 18.20 48.96
N CYS A 282 14.30 18.77 47.77
CA CYS A 282 13.38 18.46 46.68
C CYS A 282 13.84 17.23 45.88
N SER A 283 12.90 16.58 45.22
CA SER A 283 13.13 15.55 44.21
C SER A 283 12.03 15.59 43.16
N CYS A 284 12.26 14.91 42.04
CA CYS A 284 11.35 14.91 40.89
C CYS A 284 10.78 13.50 40.63
N TYR A 285 9.70 13.43 39.86
CA TYR A 285 9.18 12.17 39.32
C TYR A 285 10.14 11.58 38.26
N SER A 286 9.95 10.32 37.90
CA SER A 286 10.61 9.71 36.74
C SER A 286 10.34 10.52 35.47
N GLY A 287 11.35 10.74 34.62
CA GLY A 287 11.26 11.63 33.46
C GLY A 287 11.55 13.10 33.74
N TYR A 288 11.97 13.47 34.96
CA TYR A 288 12.29 14.86 35.33
C TYR A 288 13.65 15.02 36.03
N ALA A 289 14.38 16.07 35.66
CA ALA A 289 15.66 16.46 36.28
C ALA A 289 15.49 17.67 37.20
N LEU A 290 16.22 17.68 38.32
CA LEU A 290 16.21 18.76 39.31
C LEU A 290 17.27 19.81 38.95
N LYS A 291 16.85 21.00 38.51
CA LYS A 291 17.73 22.02 37.92
C LYS A 291 18.32 22.99 38.94
N ASP A 292 17.46 23.65 39.72
CA ASP A 292 17.87 24.70 40.69
C ASP A 292 17.67 24.23 42.15
N SER A 293 17.90 22.94 42.43
CA SER A 293 17.59 22.24 43.69
C SER A 293 16.12 22.22 44.15
N ARG A 294 15.22 22.88 43.38
CA ARG A 294 13.78 23.02 43.66
C ARG A 294 12.89 22.82 42.44
N THR A 295 13.35 23.29 41.29
CA THR A 295 12.70 23.20 39.98
C THR A 295 12.94 21.82 39.36
N CYS A 296 11.86 21.14 39.01
CA CYS A 296 11.89 19.95 38.17
C CYS A 296 11.55 20.35 36.74
N GLU A 297 12.48 20.10 35.82
CA GLU A 297 12.25 20.21 34.36
C GLU A 297 12.20 18.82 33.73
N ASP A 298 11.49 18.72 32.61
CA ASP A 298 11.34 17.51 31.81
C ASP A 298 12.70 17.05 31.26
N ILE A 299 12.99 15.75 31.30
CA ILE A 299 14.21 15.21 30.66
C ILE A 299 13.89 14.99 29.19
N ASP A 300 14.51 15.79 28.32
CA ASP A 300 14.54 15.48 26.88
C ASP A 300 15.38 14.22 26.67
N GLU A 301 14.72 13.06 26.68
CA GLU A 301 15.35 11.75 26.57
C GLU A 301 15.93 11.51 25.17
N CYS A 302 15.40 12.20 24.15
CA CYS A 302 15.94 12.21 22.80
C CYS A 302 17.27 12.99 22.72
N ALA A 303 17.41 14.09 23.46
CA ALA A 303 18.65 14.85 23.55
C ALA A 303 19.67 14.23 24.51
N ALA A 304 19.20 13.58 25.60
CA ALA A 304 20.05 12.96 26.60
C ALA A 304 20.65 11.62 26.14
N LEU A 305 19.95 10.86 25.29
CA LEU A 305 20.36 9.54 24.80
C LEU A 305 20.15 9.45 23.28
N ALA A 306 21.13 9.90 22.50
CA ALA A 306 21.04 9.99 21.04
C ALA A 306 20.74 8.66 20.30
N ASP A 307 20.98 7.50 20.93
CA ASP A 307 20.65 6.16 20.40
C ASP A 307 19.37 5.57 21.03
N ILE A 308 18.56 6.34 21.76
CA ILE A 308 17.43 5.76 22.51
C ILE A 308 16.42 5.03 21.59
N CYS A 309 16.13 5.60 20.42
CA CYS A 309 15.21 5.06 19.43
C CYS A 309 15.88 4.29 18.26
N GLY A 310 17.21 4.26 18.18
CA GLY A 310 17.95 3.64 17.06
C GLY A 310 17.62 4.29 15.72
N GLU A 311 16.99 3.53 14.81
CA GLU A 311 16.61 3.99 13.46
C GLU A 311 15.37 4.91 13.46
N ALA A 312 14.55 4.87 14.52
CA ALA A 312 13.30 5.63 14.59
C ALA A 312 13.51 7.08 15.08
N ARG A 313 12.68 8.00 14.58
CA ARG A 313 12.69 9.41 15.00
C ARG A 313 12.14 9.53 16.42
N CYS A 314 13.03 9.77 17.38
CA CYS A 314 12.65 10.11 18.74
C CYS A 314 11.85 11.43 18.78
N LYS A 315 10.78 11.44 19.56
CA LYS A 315 9.94 12.59 19.87
C LYS A 315 9.76 12.65 21.39
N ASN A 316 10.25 13.72 22.02
CA ASN A 316 10.06 13.92 23.44
C ASN A 316 8.59 14.25 23.76
N LEU A 317 8.06 13.67 24.84
CA LEU A 317 6.76 13.98 25.44
C LEU A 317 7.00 14.42 26.89
N ILE A 318 5.96 14.96 27.53
CA ILE A 318 6.05 15.32 28.95
C ILE A 318 6.12 14.01 29.76
N SER A 319 7.20 13.84 30.52
CA SER A 319 7.53 12.67 31.37
C SER A 319 7.94 11.36 30.65
N SER A 320 8.12 11.36 29.32
CA SER A 320 8.55 10.18 28.55
C SER A 320 8.87 10.52 27.08
N TYR A 321 9.50 9.62 26.33
CA TYR A 321 9.70 9.73 24.88
C TYR A 321 8.82 8.77 24.06
N GLU A 322 8.67 9.06 22.77
CA GLU A 322 7.99 8.22 21.77
C GLU A 322 8.91 8.01 20.56
N CYS A 323 9.14 6.76 20.16
CA CYS A 323 9.91 6.43 18.96
C CYS A 323 8.98 6.30 17.75
N LEU A 324 9.04 7.27 16.82
CA LEU A 324 8.20 7.31 15.63
C LEU A 324 8.96 6.79 14.40
N CYS A 325 8.42 5.75 13.77
CA CYS A 325 8.79 5.37 12.41
C CYS A 325 8.02 6.20 11.37
N ASP A 326 8.47 6.16 10.13
CA ASP A 326 7.73 6.72 8.99
C ASP A 326 6.50 5.87 8.64
N SER A 327 5.61 6.43 7.81
CA SER A 327 4.38 5.75 7.37
C SER A 327 4.68 4.42 6.67
N GLY A 328 3.94 3.37 7.02
CA GLY A 328 4.16 2.01 6.52
C GLY A 328 5.12 1.18 7.39
N TYR A 329 5.73 1.76 8.42
CA TYR A 329 6.64 1.07 9.34
C TYR A 329 6.15 1.08 10.79
N LYS A 330 6.52 0.03 11.54
CA LYS A 330 6.21 -0.13 12.96
C LYS A 330 7.50 -0.25 13.77
N TYR A 331 7.57 0.48 14.88
CA TYR A 331 8.72 0.42 15.77
C TYR A 331 8.84 -0.93 16.49
N ASN A 332 10.04 -1.50 16.52
CA ASN A 332 10.36 -2.72 17.23
C ASN A 332 11.27 -2.43 18.43
N GLU A 333 10.69 -2.32 19.63
CA GLU A 333 11.39 -1.99 20.89
C GLU A 333 12.60 -2.89 21.20
N LEU A 334 12.57 -4.17 20.82
CA LEU A 334 13.66 -5.11 21.10
C LEU A 334 14.85 -4.93 20.14
N ARG A 335 14.61 -4.41 18.94
CA ARG A 335 15.61 -4.25 17.87
C ARG A 335 16.05 -2.80 17.69
N LYS A 336 15.25 -1.83 18.16
CA LYS A 336 15.30 -0.40 17.81
C LYS A 336 15.24 -0.11 16.30
N THR A 337 14.63 -1.01 15.54
CA THR A 337 14.45 -0.89 14.09
C THR A 337 13.02 -0.46 13.75
N CYS A 338 12.86 0.14 12.57
CA CYS A 338 11.56 0.34 11.95
C CYS A 338 11.26 -0.86 11.05
N ASP A 339 10.49 -1.81 11.57
CA ASP A 339 10.11 -3.02 10.83
C ASP A 339 8.91 -2.71 9.92
N ASP A 340 8.98 -3.18 8.68
CA ASP A 340 7.96 -2.96 7.63
C ASP A 340 6.59 -3.57 8.01
N ILE A 341 5.50 -2.82 7.80
CA ILE A 341 4.14 -3.32 8.05
C ILE A 341 3.65 -4.04 6.80
N ASN A 342 3.58 -5.37 6.86
CA ASN A 342 2.99 -6.17 5.77
C ASN A 342 1.48 -5.93 5.66
N GLU A 343 1.06 -4.93 4.87
CA GLU A 343 -0.36 -4.55 4.77
C GLU A 343 -1.19 -5.60 4.00
N CYS A 344 -0.54 -6.50 3.26
CA CYS A 344 -1.20 -7.64 2.63
C CYS A 344 -1.76 -8.66 3.64
N GLU A 345 -1.20 -8.75 4.85
CA GLU A 345 -1.77 -9.58 5.93
C GLU A 345 -3.11 -9.04 6.44
N GLN A 346 -3.41 -7.76 6.20
CA GLN A 346 -4.66 -7.10 6.60
C GLN A 346 -5.80 -7.28 5.57
N GLN A 347 -5.55 -8.00 4.46
CA GLN A 347 -6.52 -8.29 3.39
C GLN A 347 -7.18 -7.04 2.78
N LEU A 348 -6.40 -5.95 2.61
CA LEU A 348 -6.89 -4.68 2.06
C LEU A 348 -7.23 -4.73 0.56
N CYS A 349 -6.57 -5.60 -0.21
CA CYS A 349 -6.84 -5.78 -1.65
C CYS A 349 -7.96 -6.81 -1.89
N GLU A 350 -8.85 -6.54 -2.85
CA GLU A 350 -9.86 -7.50 -3.30
C GLU A 350 -9.25 -8.73 -3.99
N GLN A 351 -8.11 -8.55 -4.67
CA GLN A 351 -7.42 -9.57 -5.46
C GLN A 351 -5.95 -9.72 -5.02
N THR A 352 -4.98 -9.62 -5.94
CA THR A 352 -3.57 -9.86 -5.59
C THR A 352 -2.98 -8.64 -4.88
N CYS A 353 -2.27 -8.87 -3.77
CA CYS A 353 -1.53 -7.86 -3.03
C CYS A 353 -0.02 -8.13 -3.14
N VAL A 354 0.77 -7.08 -3.35
CA VAL A 354 2.23 -7.11 -3.28
C VAL A 354 2.68 -6.09 -2.24
N ASN A 355 3.34 -6.57 -1.19
CA ASN A 355 3.94 -5.73 -0.16
C ASN A 355 5.27 -5.15 -0.66
N SER A 356 5.56 -3.89 -0.35
CA SER A 356 6.84 -3.25 -0.62
C SER A 356 7.23 -2.31 0.52
N PRO A 357 8.51 -1.95 0.69
CA PRO A 357 8.96 -1.20 1.87
C PRO A 357 8.18 0.12 2.06
N GLY A 358 7.41 0.21 3.14
CA GLY A 358 6.57 1.35 3.50
C GLY A 358 5.25 1.50 2.74
N SER A 359 4.86 0.55 1.88
CA SER A 359 3.54 0.54 1.20
C SER A 359 3.26 -0.75 0.42
N TYR A 360 2.01 -1.20 0.43
CA TYR A 360 1.46 -2.19 -0.51
C TYR A 360 0.99 -1.62 -1.86
N THR A 361 0.92 -2.51 -2.87
CA THR A 361 0.21 -2.32 -4.14
C THR A 361 -0.79 -3.46 -4.38
N CYS A 362 -2.01 -3.12 -4.78
CA CYS A 362 -3.01 -4.09 -5.25
C CYS A 362 -2.93 -4.26 -6.77
N HIS A 363 -3.27 -5.46 -7.24
CA HIS A 363 -3.30 -5.85 -8.66
C HIS A 363 -4.60 -6.62 -8.94
N CYS A 364 -5.39 -6.12 -9.89
CA CYS A 364 -6.61 -6.77 -10.38
C CYS A 364 -6.34 -7.55 -11.67
N ASP A 365 -7.12 -8.58 -11.95
CA ASP A 365 -7.02 -9.34 -13.20
C ASP A 365 -7.51 -8.56 -14.43
N GLY A 366 -6.58 -7.82 -15.06
CA GLY A 366 -6.80 -7.12 -16.32
C GLY A 366 -7.28 -8.04 -17.45
N ARG A 367 -6.82 -9.30 -17.49
CA ARG A 367 -7.22 -10.30 -18.49
C ARG A 367 -8.66 -10.74 -18.30
N GLY A 368 -9.15 -10.74 -17.06
CA GLY A 368 -10.57 -10.86 -16.69
C GLY A 368 -11.44 -9.64 -17.04
N GLY A 369 -10.82 -8.51 -17.41
CA GLY A 369 -11.51 -7.29 -17.81
C GLY A 369 -11.75 -6.28 -16.68
N VAL A 370 -11.00 -6.37 -15.57
CA VAL A 370 -11.08 -5.43 -14.43
C VAL A 370 -9.77 -4.64 -14.23
N LYS A 371 -9.87 -3.48 -13.57
CA LYS A 371 -8.74 -2.61 -13.18
C LYS A 371 -8.93 -2.14 -11.73
N LEU A 372 -7.89 -1.57 -11.10
CA LEU A 372 -8.02 -0.95 -9.77
C LEU A 372 -9.10 0.14 -9.80
N SER A 373 -9.91 0.26 -8.75
CA SER A 373 -10.92 1.31 -8.60
C SER A 373 -10.32 2.64 -8.12
N GLN A 374 -11.15 3.62 -7.76
CA GLN A 374 -10.72 4.89 -7.18
C GLN A 374 -10.07 4.74 -5.79
N ASP A 375 -10.35 3.67 -5.05
CA ASP A 375 -9.78 3.40 -3.72
C ASP A 375 -8.39 2.73 -3.75
N MET A 376 -7.93 2.30 -4.93
CA MET A 376 -6.71 1.52 -5.17
C MET A 376 -6.66 0.14 -4.48
N ASN A 377 -7.81 -0.35 -3.97
CA ASN A 377 -7.96 -1.57 -3.18
C ASN A 377 -8.93 -2.57 -3.82
N THR A 378 -10.04 -2.08 -4.38
CA THR A 378 -11.08 -2.89 -5.06
C THR A 378 -10.94 -2.85 -6.58
N CYS A 379 -11.66 -3.72 -7.28
CA CYS A 379 -11.60 -3.87 -8.72
C CYS A 379 -12.87 -3.36 -9.41
N GLU A 380 -12.72 -2.52 -10.44
CA GLU A 380 -13.80 -2.02 -11.29
C GLU A 380 -13.68 -2.57 -12.73
N ASN A 381 -14.81 -2.65 -13.45
CA ASN A 381 -14.83 -3.15 -14.83
C ASN A 381 -14.17 -2.15 -15.79
N ILE A 382 -13.39 -2.63 -16.75
CA ILE A 382 -12.83 -1.80 -17.83
C ILE A 382 -13.96 -1.50 -18.84
N ILE A 383 -14.53 -0.29 -18.75
CA ILE A 383 -15.62 0.19 -19.62
C ILE A 383 -15.03 1.05 -20.75
N PRO A 384 -15.47 0.87 -22.02
CA PRO A 384 -15.02 1.75 -23.11
C PRO A 384 -15.45 3.20 -22.91
N CYS A 385 -14.49 4.12 -22.90
CA CYS A 385 -14.73 5.56 -22.87
C CYS A 385 -14.99 6.16 -24.27
N VAL A 386 -14.47 5.52 -25.32
CA VAL A 386 -14.71 5.90 -26.72
C VAL A 386 -15.49 4.78 -27.44
N PRO A 387 -16.78 4.99 -27.80
CA PRO A 387 -17.53 4.02 -28.58
C PRO A 387 -17.07 3.98 -30.05
N PHE A 388 -17.09 2.80 -30.64
CA PHE A 388 -16.70 2.53 -32.03
C PHE A 388 -17.88 1.98 -32.85
N ALA A 389 -18.00 2.42 -34.10
CA ALA A 389 -19.12 2.13 -35.00
C ALA A 389 -19.07 0.70 -35.56
N VAL A 390 -19.16 -0.31 -34.68
CA VAL A 390 -19.02 -1.74 -35.00
C VAL A 390 -20.19 -2.33 -35.82
N ALA A 391 -21.18 -1.51 -36.18
CA ALA A 391 -22.38 -1.88 -36.92
C ALA A 391 -22.10 -2.67 -38.21
N LYS A 392 -22.72 -3.85 -38.35
CA LYS A 392 -22.45 -4.83 -39.41
C LYS A 392 -23.37 -4.70 -40.63
N SER A 393 -22.84 -5.00 -41.81
CA SER A 393 -23.57 -4.97 -43.07
C SER A 393 -24.15 -6.35 -43.42
N VAL A 394 -25.44 -6.54 -43.15
CA VAL A 394 -26.17 -7.82 -43.29
C VAL A 394 -26.10 -8.44 -44.70
N LYS A 395 -25.97 -7.64 -45.75
CA LYS A 395 -25.82 -8.10 -47.15
C LYS A 395 -24.36 -8.19 -47.61
N SER A 396 -23.42 -8.46 -46.70
CA SER A 396 -21.99 -8.56 -47.02
C SER A 396 -21.32 -9.78 -46.40
N LEU A 397 -20.33 -10.32 -47.11
CA LEU A 397 -19.51 -11.46 -46.73
C LEU A 397 -18.11 -10.97 -46.32
N TYR A 398 -17.72 -11.23 -45.08
CA TYR A 398 -16.37 -11.00 -44.57
C TYR A 398 -15.48 -12.21 -44.88
N LEU A 399 -14.34 -11.95 -45.54
CA LEU A 399 -13.38 -12.99 -45.96
C LEU A 399 -12.38 -13.35 -44.85
N GLY A 400 -11.95 -12.39 -44.04
CA GLY A 400 -10.90 -12.57 -43.02
C GLY A 400 -11.34 -13.36 -41.78
N ARG A 401 -12.56 -13.93 -41.78
CA ARG A 401 -13.15 -14.67 -40.66
C ARG A 401 -12.29 -15.86 -40.17
N MET A 402 -11.53 -16.49 -41.07
CA MET A 402 -10.78 -17.72 -40.75
C MET A 402 -9.28 -17.54 -40.96
N PHE A 403 -8.57 -17.32 -39.85
CA PHE A 403 -7.10 -17.22 -39.80
C PHE A 403 -6.36 -18.49 -40.29
N SER A 404 -7.06 -19.61 -40.46
CA SER A 404 -6.56 -20.83 -41.10
C SER A 404 -6.42 -20.74 -42.63
N GLY A 405 -6.92 -19.67 -43.28
CA GLY A 405 -6.98 -19.56 -44.74
C GLY A 405 -7.97 -20.53 -45.40
N THR A 406 -8.86 -21.13 -44.60
CA THR A 406 -9.94 -22.01 -45.10
C THR A 406 -10.97 -21.18 -45.85
N PRO A 407 -11.43 -21.58 -47.05
CA PRO A 407 -12.41 -20.79 -47.80
C PRO A 407 -13.72 -20.63 -47.03
N VAL A 408 -14.22 -19.39 -46.97
CA VAL A 408 -15.47 -19.02 -46.27
C VAL A 408 -16.71 -19.58 -46.97
N ILE A 409 -16.66 -19.72 -48.29
CA ILE A 409 -17.71 -20.37 -49.10
C ILE A 409 -17.07 -21.41 -50.02
N ARG A 410 -17.77 -22.54 -50.23
CA ARG A 410 -17.38 -23.61 -51.15
C ARG A 410 -18.60 -24.05 -51.98
N LEU A 411 -18.64 -23.68 -53.25
CA LEU A 411 -19.70 -24.01 -54.20
C LEU A 411 -19.26 -25.15 -55.13
N ARG A 412 -20.22 -25.95 -55.59
CA ARG A 412 -20.01 -27.04 -56.55
C ARG A 412 -21.08 -27.01 -57.61
N PHE A 413 -20.69 -26.56 -58.81
CA PHE A 413 -21.59 -26.48 -59.95
C PHE A 413 -21.53 -27.77 -60.76
N LYS A 414 -22.70 -28.24 -61.20
CA LYS A 414 -22.87 -29.35 -62.14
C LYS A 414 -23.84 -28.93 -63.24
N ARG A 415 -23.42 -29.02 -64.49
CA ARG A 415 -24.21 -28.61 -65.67
C ARG A 415 -24.22 -29.73 -66.71
N LYS A 416 -25.34 -29.88 -67.43
CA LYS A 416 -25.48 -30.87 -68.52
C LYS A 416 -24.89 -30.39 -69.85
N GLN A 417 -24.82 -29.08 -70.05
CA GLN A 417 -24.25 -28.44 -71.25
C GLN A 417 -22.89 -27.83 -70.92
N PRO A 418 -21.98 -27.69 -71.92
CA PRO A 418 -20.78 -26.89 -71.77
C PRO A 418 -21.14 -25.51 -71.24
N THR A 419 -20.51 -25.09 -70.15
CA THR A 419 -20.74 -23.82 -69.47
C THR A 419 -19.38 -23.16 -69.28
N ARG A 420 -19.32 -21.84 -69.40
CA ARG A 420 -18.11 -21.05 -69.16
C ARG A 420 -18.17 -20.36 -67.80
N LEU A 421 -17.02 -20.05 -67.20
CA LEU A 421 -16.98 -19.26 -65.98
C LEU A 421 -17.47 -17.83 -66.22
N VAL A 422 -18.45 -17.42 -65.41
CA VAL A 422 -18.83 -16.03 -65.18
C VAL A 422 -18.96 -15.84 -63.67
N ALA A 423 -18.22 -14.88 -63.13
CA ALA A 423 -18.28 -14.45 -61.75
C ALA A 423 -18.20 -12.92 -61.68
N GLU A 424 -19.14 -12.28 -60.99
CA GLU A 424 -19.15 -10.83 -60.77
C GLU A 424 -19.48 -10.56 -59.30
N PHE A 425 -18.83 -9.58 -58.68
CA PHE A 425 -19.10 -9.20 -57.29
C PHE A 425 -18.56 -7.80 -56.98
N ASP A 426 -19.17 -7.13 -56.01
CA ASP A 426 -18.58 -5.94 -55.39
C ASP A 426 -17.57 -6.36 -54.32
N PHE A 427 -16.41 -5.70 -54.30
CA PHE A 427 -15.31 -5.93 -53.35
C PHE A 427 -14.81 -4.62 -52.73
N ARG A 428 -14.31 -4.69 -51.50
CA ARG A 428 -13.49 -3.65 -50.85
C ARG A 428 -12.51 -4.26 -49.85
N THR A 429 -11.35 -3.64 -49.69
CA THR A 429 -10.35 -3.99 -48.66
C THR A 429 -9.33 -2.86 -48.47
N PHE A 430 -8.55 -2.91 -47.40
CA PHE A 430 -7.27 -2.19 -47.26
C PHE A 430 -6.05 -3.12 -47.27
N ASP A 431 -6.28 -4.43 -47.21
CA ASP A 431 -5.29 -5.50 -47.19
C ASP A 431 -4.44 -5.51 -48.48
N PRO A 432 -3.10 -5.59 -48.41
CA PRO A 432 -2.26 -5.65 -49.60
C PRO A 432 -2.14 -7.04 -50.24
N GLU A 433 -2.44 -8.15 -49.54
CA GLU A 433 -2.31 -9.52 -50.06
C GLU A 433 -3.57 -10.37 -49.76
N GLY A 434 -3.74 -11.52 -50.41
CA GLY A 434 -4.82 -12.47 -50.08
C GLY A 434 -5.53 -13.12 -51.27
N ILE A 435 -6.41 -14.09 -51.01
CA ILE A 435 -7.15 -14.80 -52.07
C ILE A 435 -8.62 -14.40 -52.08
N LEU A 436 -9.09 -13.83 -53.20
CA LEU A 436 -10.50 -13.49 -53.40
C LEU A 436 -11.31 -14.74 -53.70
N PHE A 437 -10.95 -15.49 -54.75
CA PHE A 437 -11.58 -16.78 -55.07
C PHE A 437 -10.70 -17.71 -55.91
N PHE A 438 -11.03 -19.01 -55.86
CA PHE A 438 -10.54 -20.08 -56.72
C PHE A 438 -11.69 -20.63 -57.56
N ALA A 439 -11.44 -21.01 -58.81
CA ALA A 439 -12.37 -21.79 -59.63
C ALA A 439 -11.64 -22.85 -60.47
N GLY A 440 -12.13 -24.09 -60.47
CA GLY A 440 -11.57 -25.17 -61.28
C GLY A 440 -11.86 -26.59 -60.77
N GLY A 441 -11.01 -27.52 -61.21
CA GLY A 441 -11.06 -28.93 -60.84
C GLY A 441 -10.24 -29.28 -59.59
N HIS A 442 -9.39 -30.30 -59.71
CA HIS A 442 -8.38 -30.70 -58.72
C HIS A 442 -7.08 -29.89 -58.90
N GLN A 443 -6.21 -29.93 -57.88
CA GLN A 443 -4.90 -29.26 -57.78
C GLN A 443 -3.98 -29.41 -59.03
N ASP A 444 -4.11 -30.51 -59.78
CA ASP A 444 -3.27 -30.83 -60.96
C ASP A 444 -4.01 -30.80 -62.29
N SER A 445 -5.29 -30.40 -62.28
CA SER A 445 -6.12 -30.18 -63.47
C SER A 445 -6.19 -28.69 -63.84
N THR A 446 -7.18 -28.28 -64.63
CA THR A 446 -7.44 -26.88 -64.96
C THR A 446 -7.99 -26.10 -63.75
N TRP A 447 -7.38 -24.96 -63.44
CA TRP A 447 -7.90 -24.02 -62.44
C TRP A 447 -7.35 -22.59 -62.58
N VAL A 448 -8.07 -21.65 -61.96
CA VAL A 448 -7.69 -20.25 -61.74
C VAL A 448 -7.81 -19.85 -60.27
N VAL A 449 -6.97 -18.92 -59.84
CA VAL A 449 -7.07 -18.21 -58.56
C VAL A 449 -6.99 -16.72 -58.84
N LEU A 450 -8.01 -15.96 -58.42
CA LEU A 450 -7.93 -14.51 -58.33
C LEU A 450 -7.50 -14.14 -56.92
N ALA A 451 -6.38 -13.45 -56.83
CA ALA A 451 -5.74 -13.00 -55.62
C ALA A 451 -5.46 -11.49 -55.67
N LEU A 452 -5.01 -10.95 -54.54
CA LEU A 452 -4.44 -9.62 -54.42
C LEU A 452 -2.98 -9.76 -53.99
N ARG A 453 -2.08 -8.96 -54.55
CA ARG A 453 -0.69 -8.83 -54.10
C ARG A 453 -0.21 -7.39 -54.26
N LYS A 454 0.45 -6.85 -53.23
CA LYS A 454 0.88 -5.44 -53.17
C LYS A 454 -0.26 -4.47 -53.55
N GLY A 455 -1.48 -4.81 -53.15
CA GLY A 455 -2.70 -4.03 -53.42
C GLY A 455 -3.26 -4.12 -54.84
N ARG A 456 -2.70 -4.94 -55.74
CA ARG A 456 -3.18 -5.13 -57.13
C ARG A 456 -3.68 -6.54 -57.38
N LEU A 457 -4.53 -6.73 -58.39
CA LEU A 457 -5.02 -8.06 -58.76
C LEU A 457 -3.87 -8.94 -59.30
N GLU A 458 -3.85 -10.20 -58.86
CA GLU A 458 -2.99 -11.27 -59.37
C GLU A 458 -3.89 -12.44 -59.81
N LEU A 459 -3.88 -12.77 -61.10
CA LEU A 459 -4.43 -14.01 -61.60
C LEU A 459 -3.32 -15.06 -61.65
N GLN A 460 -3.52 -16.17 -60.94
CA GLN A 460 -2.77 -17.41 -61.18
C GLN A 460 -3.64 -18.40 -61.93
N LEU A 461 -3.06 -19.17 -62.85
CA LEU A 461 -3.77 -20.20 -63.60
C LEU A 461 -2.87 -21.41 -63.84
N LYS A 462 -3.45 -22.61 -63.82
CA LYS A 462 -2.81 -23.88 -64.20
C LYS A 462 -3.67 -24.54 -65.26
N TYR A 463 -3.13 -24.77 -66.45
CA TYR A 463 -3.82 -25.45 -67.56
C TYR A 463 -2.92 -26.56 -68.10
N ASN A 464 -3.43 -27.79 -68.15
CA ASN A 464 -2.69 -28.98 -68.60
C ASN A 464 -1.32 -29.12 -67.89
N GLY A 465 -1.29 -28.87 -66.58
CA GLY A 465 -0.08 -28.85 -65.75
C GLY A 465 0.75 -27.55 -65.82
N ILE A 466 0.63 -26.75 -66.88
CA ILE A 466 1.40 -25.52 -67.09
C ILE A 466 0.81 -24.39 -66.24
N GLY A 467 1.58 -23.94 -65.24
CA GLY A 467 1.27 -22.76 -64.44
C GLY A 467 1.67 -21.45 -65.12
N ARG A 468 0.87 -20.39 -64.94
CA ARG A 468 1.23 -18.99 -65.24
C ARG A 468 0.68 -18.06 -64.16
N VAL A 469 1.29 -16.89 -64.03
CA VAL A 469 0.83 -15.78 -63.17
C VAL A 469 0.77 -14.49 -64.00
N THR A 470 -0.16 -13.61 -63.71
CA THR A 470 -0.28 -12.28 -64.32
C THR A 470 -0.85 -11.31 -63.29
N SER A 471 -0.19 -10.17 -63.07
CA SER A 471 -0.70 -9.08 -62.23
C SER A 471 -0.76 -7.79 -63.04
N SER A 472 -1.87 -7.06 -62.93
CA SER A 472 -2.18 -5.86 -63.69
C SER A 472 -3.37 -5.13 -63.06
N GLY A 473 -3.70 -3.95 -63.58
CA GLY A 473 -4.84 -3.14 -63.17
C GLY A 473 -4.52 -2.12 -62.08
N PRO A 474 -5.55 -1.39 -61.60
CA PRO A 474 -5.40 -0.36 -60.57
C PRO A 474 -5.03 -0.97 -59.21
N LEU A 475 -4.75 -0.09 -58.24
CA LEU A 475 -4.78 -0.47 -56.83
C LEU A 475 -6.24 -0.72 -56.41
N ILE A 476 -6.44 -1.76 -55.61
CA ILE A 476 -7.73 -2.29 -55.15
C ILE A 476 -7.92 -2.04 -53.65
N ASN A 477 -6.83 -1.98 -52.90
CA ASN A 477 -6.83 -1.87 -51.43
C ASN A 477 -6.97 -0.44 -50.91
N HIS A 478 -7.88 0.32 -51.53
CA HIS A 478 -8.21 1.70 -51.20
C HIS A 478 -9.48 1.85 -50.34
N GLY A 479 -10.06 0.75 -49.83
CA GLY A 479 -11.22 0.76 -48.92
C GLY A 479 -12.58 1.03 -49.55
N MET A 480 -12.63 1.66 -50.73
CA MET A 480 -13.86 1.90 -51.48
C MET A 480 -14.41 0.63 -52.13
N TRP A 481 -15.74 0.57 -52.31
CA TRP A 481 -16.40 -0.48 -53.08
C TRP A 481 -16.10 -0.35 -54.58
N GLN A 482 -15.81 -1.46 -55.22
CA GLN A 482 -15.60 -1.58 -56.67
C GLN A 482 -16.11 -2.93 -57.17
N THR A 483 -16.68 -2.97 -58.37
CA THR A 483 -17.17 -4.21 -58.98
C THR A 483 -16.03 -4.91 -59.71
N ILE A 484 -15.83 -6.19 -59.43
CA ILE A 484 -14.83 -7.04 -60.08
C ILE A 484 -15.60 -8.15 -60.82
N SER A 485 -15.25 -8.40 -62.08
CA SER A 485 -15.78 -9.55 -62.82
C SER A 485 -14.68 -10.37 -63.49
N VAL A 486 -14.87 -11.69 -63.54
CA VAL A 486 -14.03 -12.66 -64.23
C VAL A 486 -14.91 -13.49 -65.15
N GLU A 487 -14.59 -13.46 -66.44
CA GLU A 487 -15.37 -14.10 -67.50
C GLU A 487 -14.46 -14.87 -68.46
N GLU A 488 -14.90 -16.05 -68.86
CA GLU A 488 -14.21 -16.91 -69.83
C GLU A 488 -14.84 -16.66 -71.21
N LEU A 489 -14.13 -15.93 -72.07
CA LEU A 489 -14.59 -15.50 -73.38
C LEU A 489 -13.73 -16.12 -74.50
N GLU A 490 -14.38 -16.93 -75.34
CA GLU A 490 -13.78 -17.63 -76.49
C GLU A 490 -12.63 -18.57 -76.12
N ARG A 491 -11.42 -18.02 -75.98
CA ARG A 491 -10.15 -18.66 -75.58
C ARG A 491 -9.31 -17.69 -74.73
N SER A 492 -9.97 -16.84 -73.95
CA SER A 492 -9.34 -15.84 -73.09
C SER A 492 -10.10 -15.71 -71.77
N LEU A 493 -9.35 -15.63 -70.67
CA LEU A 493 -9.89 -15.12 -69.41
C LEU A 493 -9.81 -13.59 -69.46
N VAL A 494 -10.94 -12.92 -69.28
CA VAL A 494 -11.02 -11.46 -69.16
C VAL A 494 -11.37 -11.12 -67.72
N ILE A 495 -10.62 -10.18 -67.14
CA ILE A 495 -10.88 -9.65 -65.81
C ILE A 495 -11.16 -8.17 -65.94
N LYS A 496 -12.27 -7.72 -65.36
CA LYS A 496 -12.69 -6.32 -65.34
C LYS A 496 -12.72 -5.76 -63.93
N VAL A 497 -12.44 -4.46 -63.81
CA VAL A 497 -12.67 -3.65 -62.61
C VAL A 497 -13.57 -2.50 -63.03
N ASN A 498 -14.70 -2.30 -62.34
CA ASN A 498 -15.74 -1.32 -62.68
C ASN A 498 -16.19 -1.39 -64.16
N ARG A 499 -16.22 -2.61 -64.72
CA ARG A 499 -16.51 -2.99 -66.12
C ARG A 499 -15.36 -2.77 -67.13
N ASP A 500 -14.32 -2.02 -66.78
CA ASP A 500 -13.12 -1.83 -67.62
C ASP A 500 -12.19 -3.05 -67.58
N ALA A 501 -11.77 -3.56 -68.74
CA ALA A 501 -10.94 -4.76 -68.83
C ALA A 501 -9.47 -4.48 -68.46
N VAL A 502 -9.03 -4.99 -67.30
CA VAL A 502 -7.68 -4.78 -66.74
C VAL A 502 -6.70 -5.90 -67.08
N MET A 503 -7.21 -7.08 -67.45
CA MET A 503 -6.43 -8.23 -67.93
C MET A 503 -7.21 -9.01 -69.00
N LYS A 504 -6.50 -9.48 -70.03
CA LYS A 504 -6.97 -10.47 -71.00
C LYS A 504 -5.87 -11.50 -71.23
N ILE A 505 -6.07 -12.74 -70.79
CA ILE A 505 -5.06 -13.80 -70.82
C ILE A 505 -5.53 -14.93 -71.74
N ALA A 506 -4.76 -15.26 -72.78
CA ALA A 506 -5.07 -16.35 -73.69
C ALA A 506 -4.91 -17.73 -73.00
N VAL A 507 -5.96 -18.55 -73.06
CA VAL A 507 -6.03 -19.89 -72.42
C VAL A 507 -6.41 -20.98 -73.44
N SER A 508 -5.97 -22.20 -73.17
CA SER A 508 -6.10 -23.35 -74.08
C SER A 508 -6.79 -24.53 -73.37
N GLY A 509 -8.11 -24.41 -73.20
CA GLY A 509 -8.97 -25.35 -72.50
C GLY A 509 -10.08 -24.59 -71.73
N ASP A 510 -11.02 -25.33 -71.16
CA ASP A 510 -12.11 -24.78 -70.35
C ASP A 510 -11.89 -25.05 -68.84
N LEU A 511 -12.43 -24.19 -67.97
CA LEU A 511 -12.41 -24.40 -66.51
C LEU A 511 -13.39 -25.48 -66.02
N PHE A 512 -14.48 -25.72 -66.77
CA PHE A 512 -15.44 -26.79 -66.47
C PHE A 512 -14.93 -28.14 -66.98
N THR A 513 -14.57 -29.04 -66.05
CA THR A 513 -14.11 -30.40 -66.39
C THR A 513 -15.28 -31.37 -66.56
N LEU A 514 -15.22 -32.25 -67.56
CA LEU A 514 -16.25 -33.27 -67.81
C LEU A 514 -16.00 -34.53 -66.95
N ASP A 515 -16.86 -34.79 -65.96
CA ASP A 515 -16.86 -36.02 -65.15
C ASP A 515 -18.24 -36.69 -65.21
N LYS A 516 -18.26 -37.98 -65.60
CA LYS A 516 -19.46 -38.84 -65.68
C LYS A 516 -20.64 -38.21 -66.45
N GLY A 517 -20.34 -37.55 -67.57
CA GLY A 517 -21.34 -36.93 -68.44
C GLY A 517 -21.92 -35.61 -67.92
N LEU A 518 -21.32 -35.01 -66.87
CA LEU A 518 -21.65 -33.68 -66.38
C LEU A 518 -20.41 -32.79 -66.37
N TYR A 519 -20.58 -31.54 -66.77
CA TYR A 519 -19.57 -30.49 -66.60
C TYR A 519 -19.58 -30.04 -65.15
N GLN A 520 -18.43 -30.14 -64.48
CA GLN A 520 -18.28 -29.84 -63.06
C GLN A 520 -17.24 -28.74 -62.83
N LEU A 521 -17.52 -27.86 -61.86
CA LEU A 521 -16.64 -26.79 -61.40
C LEU A 521 -16.74 -26.66 -59.88
N ASN A 522 -15.62 -26.67 -59.16
CA ASN A 522 -15.56 -26.21 -57.77
C ASN A 522 -15.21 -24.73 -57.77
N LEU A 523 -15.89 -23.93 -56.94
CA LEU A 523 -15.55 -22.53 -56.69
C LEU A 523 -15.42 -22.31 -55.19
N THR A 524 -14.36 -21.65 -54.73
CA THR A 524 -14.19 -21.34 -53.30
C THR A 524 -13.81 -19.87 -53.11
N VAL A 525 -14.37 -19.23 -52.08
CA VAL A 525 -14.26 -17.77 -51.85
C VAL A 525 -13.53 -17.52 -50.53
N GLY A 526 -12.61 -16.55 -50.50
CA GLY A 526 -11.76 -16.27 -49.33
C GLY A 526 -10.76 -17.39 -49.02
N GLY A 527 -10.25 -18.08 -50.04
CA GLY A 527 -9.28 -19.18 -49.90
C GLY A 527 -9.36 -20.23 -51.01
N ILE A 528 -8.43 -21.20 -50.94
CA ILE A 528 -8.26 -22.31 -51.89
C ILE A 528 -8.60 -23.69 -51.28
N PRO A 529 -8.92 -24.71 -52.10
CA PRO A 529 -9.24 -26.06 -51.61
C PRO A 529 -8.02 -26.97 -51.38
N PHE A 530 -6.78 -26.50 -51.59
CA PHE A 530 -5.52 -27.20 -51.38
C PHE A 530 -4.49 -26.28 -50.67
N LYS A 531 -3.22 -26.68 -50.50
CA LYS A 531 -2.22 -25.90 -49.76
C LYS A 531 -1.60 -24.79 -50.61
N THR A 532 -1.32 -23.62 -50.01
CA THR A 532 -0.80 -22.44 -50.74
C THR A 532 0.58 -22.65 -51.38
N LYS A 533 1.39 -23.56 -50.83
CA LYS A 533 2.66 -23.99 -51.45
C LYS A 533 2.50 -24.70 -52.81
N ASP A 534 1.29 -25.13 -53.15
CA ASP A 534 0.97 -25.87 -54.38
C ASP A 534 0.34 -24.95 -55.47
N LEU A 535 0.32 -23.63 -55.22
CA LEU A 535 0.03 -22.58 -56.19
C LEU A 535 1.19 -22.37 -57.18
N VAL A 536 0.97 -21.59 -58.24
CA VAL A 536 2.04 -21.24 -59.21
C VAL A 536 3.05 -20.28 -58.58
N LEU A 537 2.56 -19.36 -57.74
CA LEU A 537 3.35 -18.51 -56.87
C LEU A 537 2.74 -18.55 -55.47
N PRO A 538 3.48 -18.94 -54.41
CA PRO A 538 2.94 -18.93 -53.05
C PRO A 538 2.43 -17.55 -52.62
N ILE A 539 1.41 -17.56 -51.77
CA ILE A 539 0.73 -16.35 -51.29
C ILE A 539 0.18 -16.60 -49.89
N ASN A 540 0.08 -15.54 -49.08
CA ASN A 540 -0.76 -15.58 -47.89
C ASN A 540 -2.24 -15.69 -48.34
N PRO A 541 -3.02 -16.70 -47.90
CA PRO A 541 -4.41 -16.85 -48.36
C PRO A 541 -5.39 -16.01 -47.54
N ARG A 542 -4.95 -15.52 -46.37
CA ARG A 542 -5.69 -14.63 -45.46
C ARG A 542 -5.98 -13.32 -46.20
N LEU A 543 -7.15 -12.71 -45.93
CA LEU A 543 -7.61 -11.50 -46.61
C LEU A 543 -8.66 -10.78 -45.76
N ASP A 544 -8.32 -9.65 -45.16
CA ASP A 544 -9.29 -8.72 -44.54
C ASP A 544 -10.06 -7.95 -45.63
N GLY A 545 -10.86 -8.71 -46.37
CA GLY A 545 -11.68 -8.24 -47.49
C GLY A 545 -13.17 -8.43 -47.23
N CYS A 546 -13.96 -7.61 -47.92
CA CYS A 546 -15.41 -7.63 -47.84
C CYS A 546 -16.03 -7.72 -49.23
N MET A 547 -16.99 -8.63 -49.40
CA MET A 547 -17.72 -8.85 -50.65
C MET A 547 -19.23 -8.59 -50.49
N ARG A 548 -19.90 -8.15 -51.55
CA ARG A 548 -21.38 -8.08 -51.65
C ARG A 548 -21.81 -8.28 -53.10
N ALA A 549 -23.13 -8.32 -53.34
CA ALA A 549 -23.73 -8.32 -54.67
C ALA A 549 -23.11 -9.36 -55.64
N TRP A 550 -22.81 -10.55 -55.11
CA TRP A 550 -22.17 -11.61 -55.88
C TRP A 550 -23.14 -12.28 -56.85
N ASN A 551 -22.68 -12.51 -58.07
CA ASN A 551 -23.31 -13.30 -59.10
C ASN A 551 -22.34 -14.42 -59.52
N TRP A 552 -22.69 -15.66 -59.20
CA TRP A 552 -21.93 -16.85 -59.59
C TRP A 552 -22.69 -17.60 -60.68
N LEU A 553 -22.17 -17.59 -61.91
CA LEU A 553 -22.74 -18.32 -63.06
C LEU A 553 -24.22 -18.04 -63.35
N ASN A 554 -24.69 -16.80 -63.10
CA ASN A 554 -26.07 -16.36 -63.24
C ASN A 554 -27.07 -17.24 -62.45
N GLY A 555 -26.67 -17.68 -61.25
CA GLY A 555 -27.51 -18.45 -60.34
C GLY A 555 -28.14 -17.59 -59.24
N GLU A 556 -29.47 -17.59 -59.15
CA GLU A 556 -30.26 -16.89 -58.11
C GLU A 556 -30.28 -17.68 -56.77
N ASP A 557 -29.11 -18.06 -56.26
CA ASP A 557 -28.98 -18.83 -55.01
C ASP A 557 -28.93 -17.92 -53.77
N SER A 558 -30.08 -17.77 -53.09
CA SER A 558 -30.21 -16.94 -51.89
C SER A 558 -29.63 -17.56 -50.62
N THR A 559 -29.32 -18.86 -50.61
CA THR A 559 -28.95 -19.61 -49.38
C THR A 559 -27.70 -19.05 -48.70
N ILE A 560 -26.75 -18.52 -49.48
CA ILE A 560 -25.57 -17.82 -49.00
C ILE A 560 -25.96 -16.57 -48.19
N GLN A 561 -26.86 -15.75 -48.74
CA GLN A 561 -27.30 -14.49 -48.14
C GLN A 561 -28.13 -14.73 -46.87
N GLU A 562 -28.96 -15.78 -46.86
CA GLU A 562 -29.70 -16.22 -45.68
C GLU A 562 -28.77 -16.71 -44.56
N THR A 563 -27.76 -17.51 -44.91
CA THR A 563 -26.74 -18.01 -43.96
C THR A 563 -25.94 -16.85 -43.33
N ILE A 564 -25.54 -15.86 -44.13
CA ILE A 564 -24.85 -14.64 -43.66
C ILE A 564 -25.76 -13.80 -42.75
N ARG A 565 -27.05 -13.65 -43.10
CA ARG A 565 -28.02 -12.90 -42.32
C ARG A 565 -28.20 -13.47 -40.90
N MET A 566 -28.06 -14.77 -40.74
CA MET A 566 -28.14 -15.46 -39.43
C MET A 566 -26.80 -15.50 -38.67
N ASN A 567 -25.71 -14.92 -39.19
CA ASN A 567 -24.38 -15.00 -38.58
C ASN A 567 -23.58 -13.70 -38.75
N GLU A 568 -23.60 -12.84 -37.73
CA GLU A 568 -22.90 -11.55 -37.72
C GLU A 568 -21.37 -11.68 -37.87
N ARG A 569 -20.76 -12.81 -37.47
CA ARG A 569 -19.33 -13.07 -37.69
C ARG A 569 -18.97 -13.34 -39.15
N MET A 570 -19.95 -13.47 -40.04
CA MET A 570 -19.77 -13.51 -41.49
C MET A 570 -19.99 -12.14 -42.15
N GLN A 571 -20.32 -11.10 -41.39
CA GLN A 571 -20.65 -9.77 -41.91
C GLN A 571 -19.52 -8.78 -41.66
N CYS A 572 -19.24 -7.92 -42.65
CA CYS A 572 -18.24 -6.86 -42.53
C CYS A 572 -18.76 -5.71 -41.66
N PHE A 573 -17.85 -4.87 -41.16
CA PHE A 573 -18.24 -3.53 -40.69
C PHE A 573 -18.90 -2.73 -41.83
N SER A 574 -19.89 -1.90 -41.51
CA SER A 574 -20.59 -1.08 -42.51
C SER A 574 -19.68 0.00 -43.08
N VAL A 575 -18.97 0.71 -42.20
CA VAL A 575 -17.89 1.65 -42.51
C VAL A 575 -16.61 1.13 -41.85
N ALA A 576 -15.46 1.28 -42.52
CA ALA A 576 -14.16 1.02 -41.93
C ALA A 576 -13.10 1.94 -42.55
N GLY A 577 -12.16 2.39 -41.73
CA GLY A 577 -10.89 3.01 -42.11
C GLY A 577 -9.74 2.02 -42.13
N ARG A 578 -8.53 2.54 -42.36
CA ARG A 578 -7.27 1.78 -42.29
C ARG A 578 -6.91 1.46 -40.83
N GLY A 579 -6.18 0.37 -40.64
CA GLY A 579 -5.62 -0.04 -39.35
C GLY A 579 -6.30 -1.29 -38.80
N SER A 580 -5.79 -1.82 -37.69
CA SER A 580 -6.24 -3.09 -37.12
C SER A 580 -7.15 -2.85 -35.92
N PHE A 581 -8.29 -3.55 -35.82
CA PHE A 581 -9.20 -3.40 -34.68
C PHE A 581 -9.01 -4.51 -33.65
N TYR A 582 -8.83 -4.11 -32.40
CA TYR A 582 -8.74 -5.00 -31.25
C TYR A 582 -10.04 -4.87 -30.43
N PRO A 583 -10.81 -5.96 -30.24
CA PRO A 583 -12.09 -5.92 -29.54
C PRO A 583 -11.99 -6.16 -28.03
N GLY A 584 -10.81 -5.98 -27.39
CA GLY A 584 -10.63 -6.16 -25.95
C GLY A 584 -10.75 -7.60 -25.45
N ARG A 585 -10.53 -8.62 -26.31
CA ARG A 585 -10.78 -10.04 -26.01
C ARG A 585 -9.73 -11.03 -26.54
N GLY A 586 -8.52 -10.54 -26.83
CA GLY A 586 -7.43 -11.38 -27.34
C GLY A 586 -6.35 -10.58 -28.04
N PHE A 587 -5.29 -11.28 -28.45
CA PHE A 587 -4.04 -10.72 -28.97
C PHE A 587 -3.61 -11.38 -30.30
N ALA A 588 -2.53 -10.87 -30.88
CA ALA A 588 -1.74 -11.57 -31.90
C ALA A 588 -0.33 -11.89 -31.38
N VAL A 589 0.30 -12.94 -31.93
CA VAL A 589 1.62 -13.43 -31.52
C VAL A 589 2.54 -13.60 -32.73
N PHE A 590 3.76 -13.06 -32.61
CA PHE A 590 4.84 -13.18 -33.57
C PHE A 590 6.09 -13.78 -32.93
N ASN A 591 6.96 -14.38 -33.76
CA ASN A 591 8.32 -14.76 -33.41
C ASN A 591 9.27 -13.85 -34.21
N LEU A 592 9.97 -12.95 -33.51
CA LEU A 592 10.77 -11.86 -34.08
C LEU A 592 12.10 -11.77 -33.35
N THR A 593 13.19 -11.56 -34.08
CA THR A 593 14.56 -11.48 -33.54
C THR A 593 14.97 -10.04 -33.31
N TYR A 594 15.33 -9.70 -32.07
CA TYR A 594 15.75 -8.35 -31.67
C TYR A 594 17.28 -8.15 -31.61
N MET A 595 18.02 -9.25 -31.58
CA MET A 595 19.47 -9.28 -31.72
C MET A 595 19.91 -8.99 -33.16
N GLN A 596 20.93 -8.16 -33.31
CA GLN A 596 21.57 -7.81 -34.58
C GLN A 596 23.03 -8.31 -34.57
N PRO A 597 23.48 -9.01 -35.63
CA PRO A 597 24.89 -9.37 -35.78
C PRO A 597 25.73 -8.11 -36.01
N SER A 598 26.84 -7.99 -35.29
CA SER A 598 27.80 -6.90 -35.41
C SER A 598 28.43 -6.85 -36.80
N SER A 599 28.39 -5.69 -37.46
CA SER A 599 29.08 -5.46 -38.74
C SER A 599 30.55 -5.08 -38.50
N GLY A 600 31.34 -6.02 -37.99
CA GLY A 600 32.76 -5.84 -37.69
C GLY A 600 33.37 -7.02 -36.95
N ASN A 601 34.69 -7.03 -36.76
CA ASN A 601 35.44 -8.11 -36.09
C ASN A 601 35.24 -8.18 -34.56
N GLU A 602 34.18 -7.58 -34.00
CA GLU A 602 33.85 -7.69 -32.58
C GLU A 602 32.75 -8.73 -32.33
N THR A 603 33.02 -9.69 -31.43
CA THR A 603 32.08 -10.74 -30.99
C THR A 603 31.02 -10.22 -30.01
N LYS A 604 30.57 -8.97 -30.18
CA LYS A 604 29.48 -8.36 -29.40
C LYS A 604 28.21 -8.32 -30.23
N THR A 605 27.26 -9.18 -29.92
CA THR A 605 25.86 -8.98 -30.32
C THR A 605 25.37 -7.63 -29.83
N SER A 606 24.59 -6.93 -30.65
CA SER A 606 23.93 -5.68 -30.24
C SER A 606 22.43 -5.83 -30.47
N TRP A 607 21.60 -5.19 -29.65
CA TRP A 607 20.16 -5.27 -29.76
C TRP A 607 19.53 -3.88 -29.91
N LYS A 608 18.41 -3.82 -30.62
CA LYS A 608 17.64 -2.59 -30.84
C LYS A 608 16.16 -2.93 -30.94
N ILE A 609 15.35 -2.28 -30.10
CA ILE A 609 13.89 -2.26 -30.21
C ILE A 609 13.49 -0.83 -30.56
N GLU A 610 13.03 -0.62 -31.78
CA GLU A 610 12.43 0.64 -32.24
C GLU A 610 11.01 0.34 -32.69
N LEU A 611 10.03 0.84 -31.95
CA LEU A 611 8.62 0.61 -32.23
C LEU A 611 7.87 1.94 -32.32
N ASN A 612 7.08 2.07 -33.37
CA ASN A 612 6.15 3.16 -33.60
C ASN A 612 4.74 2.55 -33.72
N ALA A 613 3.87 2.84 -32.76
CA ALA A 613 2.49 2.39 -32.73
C ALA A 613 1.54 3.59 -32.83
N ALA A 614 0.71 3.63 -33.88
CA ALA A 614 -0.40 4.57 -33.96
C ALA A 614 -1.64 3.92 -33.35
N ILE A 615 -2.23 4.56 -32.33
CA ILE A 615 -3.34 4.01 -31.53
C ILE A 615 -4.53 4.96 -31.52
N GLN A 616 -5.75 4.41 -31.61
CA GLN A 616 -7.00 5.11 -31.30
C GLN A 616 -7.76 4.24 -30.28
N PRO A 617 -7.52 4.45 -28.97
CA PRO A 617 -8.05 3.57 -27.93
C PRO A 617 -9.57 3.72 -27.74
N ALA A 618 -10.20 2.62 -27.31
CA ALA A 618 -11.57 2.57 -26.82
C ALA A 618 -11.62 2.58 -25.28
N THR A 619 -10.60 2.02 -24.63
CA THR A 619 -10.44 1.91 -23.17
C THR A 619 -9.17 2.62 -22.70
N ASP A 620 -9.16 3.06 -21.44
CA ASP A 620 -8.03 3.73 -20.80
C ASP A 620 -6.94 2.79 -20.27
N THR A 621 -7.26 1.49 -20.13
CA THR A 621 -6.33 0.43 -19.74
C THR A 621 -6.23 -0.65 -20.82
N GLY A 622 -5.02 -1.18 -21.06
CA GLY A 622 -4.77 -2.28 -22.00
C GLY A 622 -3.32 -2.38 -22.53
N VAL A 623 -2.83 -3.59 -22.79
CA VAL A 623 -1.45 -3.84 -23.31
C VAL A 623 -1.38 -3.63 -24.82
N LEU A 624 -0.53 -2.71 -25.27
CA LEU A 624 -0.31 -2.45 -26.70
C LEU A 624 0.66 -3.47 -27.30
N PHE A 625 1.82 -3.64 -26.67
CA PHE A 625 2.92 -4.48 -27.12
C PHE A 625 3.64 -5.08 -25.92
N ALA A 626 4.06 -6.34 -25.99
CA ALA A 626 4.88 -6.96 -24.97
C ALA A 626 5.79 -8.06 -25.53
N LEU A 627 6.89 -8.34 -24.82
CA LEU A 627 7.70 -9.53 -24.98
C LEU A 627 7.43 -10.47 -23.82
N VAL A 628 7.32 -11.77 -24.11
CA VAL A 628 7.06 -12.83 -23.11
C VAL A 628 8.00 -14.01 -23.38
N THR A 629 8.59 -14.57 -22.32
CA THR A 629 9.49 -15.74 -22.43
C THR A 629 8.70 -17.06 -22.52
N GLU A 630 9.37 -18.22 -22.40
CA GLU A 630 8.68 -19.52 -22.32
C GLU A 630 8.21 -19.85 -20.89
N GLU A 631 8.83 -19.21 -19.89
CA GLU A 631 8.54 -19.26 -18.46
C GLU A 631 7.41 -18.31 -18.04
N ALA A 632 6.76 -17.64 -19.00
CA ALA A 632 5.66 -16.67 -18.82
C ALA A 632 6.02 -15.38 -18.04
N SER A 633 7.31 -15.02 -17.92
CA SER A 633 7.70 -13.66 -17.52
C SER A 633 7.52 -12.66 -18.67
N VAL A 634 7.47 -11.37 -18.36
CA VAL A 634 7.18 -10.29 -19.34
C VAL A 634 8.33 -9.25 -19.35
N PRO A 635 9.51 -9.54 -19.96
CA PRO A 635 10.70 -8.67 -19.86
C PRO A 635 10.51 -7.23 -20.35
N LEU A 636 9.53 -6.99 -21.23
CA LEU A 636 9.20 -5.68 -21.76
C LEU A 636 7.69 -5.59 -22.00
N SER A 637 7.07 -4.50 -21.52
CA SER A 637 5.66 -4.20 -21.81
C SER A 637 5.45 -2.70 -22.06
N LEU A 638 4.56 -2.39 -23.02
CA LEU A 638 4.08 -1.06 -23.38
C LEU A 638 2.55 -1.09 -23.27
N SER A 639 2.02 -0.31 -22.33
CA SER A 639 0.62 -0.43 -21.89
C SER A 639 -0.03 0.92 -21.60
N LEU A 640 -1.36 0.94 -21.67
CA LEU A 640 -2.22 2.01 -21.19
C LEU A 640 -2.67 1.70 -19.76
N ILE A 641 -2.70 2.70 -18.89
CA ILE A 641 -3.11 2.59 -17.49
C ILE A 641 -3.78 3.90 -17.02
N ASP A 642 -4.74 3.81 -16.10
CA ASP A 642 -5.51 4.96 -15.60
C ASP A 642 -5.15 5.41 -14.16
N TYR A 643 -4.08 4.88 -13.58
CA TYR A 643 -3.60 5.25 -12.25
C TYR A 643 -2.06 5.31 -12.13
N HIS A 644 -1.61 6.12 -11.18
CA HIS A 644 -0.22 6.23 -10.73
C HIS A 644 -0.02 5.40 -9.48
N SER A 645 0.63 4.23 -9.59
CA SER A 645 0.83 3.26 -8.49
C SER A 645 1.36 3.90 -7.19
N THR A 646 2.53 4.53 -7.24
CA THR A 646 3.22 5.11 -6.07
C THR A 646 2.54 6.34 -5.46
N LYS A 647 1.84 7.17 -6.25
CA LYS A 647 1.11 8.36 -5.76
C LYS A 647 -0.37 8.07 -5.45
N LYS A 648 -0.83 6.83 -5.67
CA LYS A 648 -2.23 6.35 -5.49
C LYS A 648 -3.27 7.33 -6.06
N LEU A 649 -3.03 7.81 -7.29
CA LEU A 649 -3.84 8.84 -7.96
C LEU A 649 -4.35 8.37 -9.34
N LYS A 650 -5.64 8.56 -9.64
CA LYS A 650 -6.24 8.29 -10.95
C LYS A 650 -5.85 9.36 -11.97
N GLN A 651 -5.13 8.96 -13.02
CA GLN A 651 -4.72 9.78 -14.17
C GLN A 651 -4.29 8.83 -15.31
N GLN A 652 -4.60 9.17 -16.56
CA GLN A 652 -4.27 8.35 -17.71
C GLN A 652 -2.81 8.51 -18.15
N PHE A 653 -2.12 7.39 -18.34
CA PHE A 653 -0.73 7.32 -18.79
C PHE A 653 -0.55 6.27 -19.89
N VAL A 654 0.40 6.53 -20.80
CA VAL A 654 1.14 5.48 -21.49
C VAL A 654 2.35 5.14 -20.61
N ILE A 655 2.55 3.86 -20.32
CA ILE A 655 3.69 3.35 -19.53
C ILE A 655 4.55 2.39 -20.34
N LEU A 656 5.86 2.51 -20.16
CA LEU A 656 6.87 1.56 -20.60
C LEU A 656 7.45 0.89 -19.35
N ALA A 657 7.40 -0.43 -19.29
CA ALA A 657 7.81 -1.21 -18.13
C ALA A 657 8.75 -2.36 -18.51
N LEU A 658 9.74 -2.61 -17.65
CA LEU A 658 10.65 -3.75 -17.70
C LEU A 658 10.28 -4.67 -16.54
N GLU A 659 9.84 -5.89 -16.88
CA GLU A 659 9.09 -6.75 -15.97
C GLU A 659 7.95 -5.98 -15.28
N HIS A 660 7.97 -5.94 -13.95
CA HIS A 660 7.02 -5.28 -13.07
C HIS A 660 7.34 -3.80 -12.81
N THR A 661 8.51 -3.31 -13.22
CA THR A 661 8.98 -1.94 -12.94
C THR A 661 8.58 -0.98 -14.05
N VAL A 662 7.94 0.15 -13.70
CA VAL A 662 7.65 1.22 -14.68
C VAL A 662 8.89 2.08 -14.84
N VAL A 663 9.55 1.99 -16.00
CA VAL A 663 10.81 2.69 -16.25
C VAL A 663 10.60 4.07 -16.87
N SER A 664 9.51 4.25 -17.63
CA SER A 664 9.09 5.57 -18.13
C SER A 664 7.58 5.66 -18.30
N ARG A 665 7.03 6.87 -18.14
CA ARG A 665 5.60 7.16 -18.22
C ARG A 665 5.32 8.52 -18.87
N LEU A 666 4.19 8.66 -19.53
CA LEU A 666 3.72 9.95 -20.07
C LEU A 666 2.21 10.09 -19.89
N ALA A 667 1.79 11.16 -19.21
CA ALA A 667 0.39 11.48 -19.00
C ALA A 667 -0.26 11.97 -20.30
N ILE A 668 -1.43 11.41 -20.66
CA ILE A 668 -2.16 11.78 -21.87
C ILE A 668 -3.66 11.47 -21.72
N ASN A 669 -4.53 12.27 -22.33
CA ASN A 669 -5.97 11.97 -22.39
C ASN A 669 -6.26 11.01 -23.56
N LEU A 670 -6.37 9.71 -23.23
CA LEU A 670 -6.62 8.64 -24.19
C LEU A 670 -8.07 8.66 -24.72
N CYS A 671 -9.00 9.24 -23.95
CA CYS A 671 -10.44 9.19 -24.25
C CYS A 671 -10.92 10.34 -25.15
N ASP A 672 -10.04 11.02 -25.88
CA ASP A 672 -10.37 12.22 -26.67
C ASP A 672 -10.81 11.94 -28.14
N LYS A 673 -10.87 10.65 -28.50
CA LYS A 673 -11.20 10.09 -29.83
C LYS A 673 -10.14 10.27 -30.93
N LYS A 674 -8.94 10.80 -30.67
CA LYS A 674 -7.89 10.98 -31.69
C LYS A 674 -7.00 9.74 -31.86
N GLU A 675 -6.22 9.75 -32.93
CA GLU A 675 -5.08 8.85 -33.12
C GLU A 675 -3.84 9.48 -32.45
N HIS A 676 -3.12 8.71 -31.63
CA HIS A 676 -1.86 9.10 -30.99
C HIS A 676 -0.70 8.28 -31.55
N SER A 677 0.48 8.89 -31.73
CA SER A 677 1.73 8.19 -32.07
C SER A 677 2.52 7.88 -30.82
N VAL A 678 2.63 6.60 -30.46
CA VAL A 678 3.49 6.09 -29.38
C VAL A 678 4.78 5.57 -29.98
N ASP A 679 5.90 6.17 -29.58
CA ASP A 679 7.23 5.88 -30.10
C ASP A 679 8.16 5.43 -28.96
N ILE A 680 8.72 4.22 -29.07
CA ILE A 680 9.72 3.71 -28.14
C ILE A 680 11.03 3.37 -28.85
N LEU A 681 12.14 3.70 -28.20
CA LEU A 681 13.49 3.31 -28.59
C LEU A 681 14.21 2.72 -27.39
N LEU A 682 14.62 1.46 -27.49
CA LEU A 682 15.43 0.76 -26.50
C LEU A 682 16.70 0.20 -27.16
N LYS A 683 17.83 0.43 -26.48
CA LYS A 683 19.17 -0.12 -26.72
C LYS A 683 19.88 -0.19 -25.36
N LYS A 684 21.03 -0.88 -25.29
CA LYS A 684 21.83 -1.07 -24.07
C LYS A 684 21.89 0.16 -23.14
N ASP A 685 22.31 1.31 -23.66
CA ASP A 685 22.53 2.53 -22.85
C ASP A 685 21.51 3.64 -23.17
N GLN A 686 20.37 3.31 -23.79
CA GLN A 686 19.37 4.28 -24.24
C GLN A 686 17.94 3.72 -24.20
N LEU A 687 17.11 4.30 -23.32
CA LEU A 687 15.66 4.16 -23.33
C LEU A 687 14.99 5.51 -23.58
N SER A 688 13.98 5.55 -24.44
CA SER A 688 13.07 6.70 -24.52
C SER A 688 11.66 6.27 -24.93
N LEU A 689 10.66 6.65 -24.13
CA LEU A 689 9.26 6.71 -24.50
C LEU A 689 8.92 8.11 -25.02
N ARG A 690 8.13 8.19 -26.09
CA ARG A 690 7.48 9.42 -26.55
C ARG A 690 6.03 9.14 -26.94
N VAL A 691 5.17 10.13 -26.74
CA VAL A 691 3.79 10.12 -27.27
C VAL A 691 3.49 11.48 -27.88
N ASP A 692 2.98 11.50 -29.12
CA ASP A 692 2.72 12.69 -29.92
C ASP A 692 3.92 13.67 -29.99
N GLY A 693 5.13 13.10 -29.97
CA GLY A 693 6.40 13.82 -29.99
C GLY A 693 6.91 14.32 -28.63
N MET A 694 6.04 14.38 -27.60
CA MET A 694 6.43 14.68 -26.22
C MET A 694 7.20 13.50 -25.61
N ALA A 695 8.22 13.77 -24.80
CA ALA A 695 8.99 12.73 -24.12
C ALA A 695 8.35 12.34 -22.78
N GLY A 696 8.42 11.05 -22.44
CA GLY A 696 8.00 10.56 -21.13
C GLY A 696 8.99 10.94 -20.01
N GLU A 697 8.45 11.01 -18.79
CA GLU A 697 9.25 11.07 -17.55
C GLU A 697 9.92 9.71 -17.32
N SER A 698 11.15 9.70 -16.80
CA SER A 698 11.85 8.48 -16.36
C SER A 698 11.78 8.40 -14.84
N GLU A 699 11.47 7.23 -14.29
CA GLU A 699 11.41 7.04 -12.83
C GLU A 699 12.70 6.45 -12.23
N LEU A 700 13.55 5.83 -13.05
CA LEU A 700 14.81 5.25 -12.60
C LEU A 700 15.99 6.22 -12.71
N SER A 701 16.97 6.07 -11.81
CA SER A 701 18.31 6.65 -11.98
C SER A 701 19.07 5.97 -13.13
N ALA A 702 20.17 6.60 -13.56
CA ALA A 702 20.97 6.09 -14.68
C ALA A 702 21.54 4.68 -14.44
N SER A 703 21.91 4.34 -13.20
CA SER A 703 22.41 3.02 -12.82
C SER A 703 21.30 1.96 -12.81
N GLU A 704 20.17 2.24 -12.17
CA GLU A 704 19.02 1.32 -12.14
C GLU A 704 18.48 1.04 -13.56
N LEU A 705 18.57 2.03 -14.44
CA LEU A 705 18.24 1.89 -15.85
C LEU A 705 19.25 0.99 -16.61
N GLU A 706 20.56 1.13 -16.38
CA GLU A 706 21.56 0.22 -16.98
C GLU A 706 21.37 -1.21 -16.49
N ASP A 707 21.15 -1.41 -15.19
CA ASP A 707 20.84 -2.72 -14.60
C ASP A 707 19.59 -3.34 -15.24
N SER A 708 18.49 -2.57 -15.33
CA SER A 708 17.22 -3.04 -15.92
C SER A 708 17.34 -3.37 -17.41
N LEU A 709 18.11 -2.57 -18.17
CA LEU A 709 18.38 -2.83 -19.58
C LEU A 709 19.29 -4.06 -19.78
N SER A 710 20.15 -4.39 -18.80
CA SER A 710 20.95 -5.63 -18.83
C SER A 710 20.09 -6.90 -18.62
N ILE A 711 19.05 -6.83 -17.78
CA ILE A 711 18.07 -7.91 -17.58
C ILE A 711 17.26 -8.13 -18.87
N LEU A 712 16.87 -7.04 -19.54
CA LEU A 712 16.25 -7.13 -20.86
C LEU A 712 17.22 -7.74 -21.89
N GLU A 713 18.48 -7.33 -21.94
CA GLU A 713 19.47 -7.90 -22.85
C GLU A 713 19.66 -9.42 -22.65
N SER A 714 19.74 -9.87 -21.40
CA SER A 714 19.79 -11.30 -21.06
C SER A 714 18.53 -12.04 -21.52
N SER A 715 17.35 -11.44 -21.31
CA SER A 715 16.08 -11.98 -21.79
C SER A 715 15.99 -12.07 -23.32
N LEU A 716 16.58 -11.11 -24.04
CA LEU A 716 16.64 -11.10 -25.51
C LEU A 716 17.63 -12.12 -26.11
N GLN A 717 18.42 -12.82 -25.29
CA GLN A 717 19.24 -13.96 -25.73
C GLN A 717 18.43 -15.27 -25.81
N SER A 718 17.24 -15.34 -25.20
CA SER A 718 16.36 -16.52 -25.22
C SER A 718 15.20 -16.39 -26.24
N THR A 719 14.33 -17.40 -26.33
CA THR A 719 13.22 -17.46 -27.30
C THR A 719 12.00 -16.62 -26.90
N VAL A 720 12.15 -15.30 -26.89
CA VAL A 720 11.06 -14.36 -26.65
C VAL A 720 9.98 -14.40 -27.74
N LYS A 721 8.72 -14.41 -27.33
CA LYS A 721 7.53 -14.28 -28.19
C LYS A 721 7.00 -12.85 -28.10
N THR A 722 6.66 -12.26 -29.23
CA THR A 722 6.16 -10.89 -29.32
C THR A 722 4.64 -10.90 -29.35
N TYR A 723 4.01 -10.24 -28.38
CA TYR A 723 2.57 -10.13 -28.24
C TYR A 723 2.10 -8.71 -28.58
N VAL A 724 0.95 -8.61 -29.24
CA VAL A 724 0.34 -7.33 -29.64
C VAL A 724 -1.14 -7.33 -29.29
N GLY A 725 -1.58 -6.29 -28.56
CA GLY A 725 -2.96 -6.08 -28.12
C GLY A 725 -3.41 -6.85 -26.87
N GLY A 726 -2.48 -7.45 -26.12
CA GLY A 726 -2.77 -8.25 -24.93
C GLY A 726 -1.65 -9.23 -24.59
N LEU A 727 -1.84 -10.00 -23.51
CA LEU A 727 -0.88 -10.99 -23.02
C LEU A 727 -1.46 -12.42 -22.95
N PRO A 728 -0.61 -13.46 -22.89
CA PRO A 728 -1.05 -14.82 -22.58
C PRO A 728 -1.45 -14.92 -21.10
N ASP A 729 -1.60 -16.14 -20.58
CA ASP A 729 -1.77 -16.34 -19.14
C ASP A 729 -0.42 -16.10 -18.47
N VAL A 730 -0.33 -15.04 -17.64
CA VAL A 730 0.88 -14.61 -16.92
C VAL A 730 0.50 -14.18 -15.50
N PRO A 731 1.38 -14.26 -14.51
CA PRO A 731 1.11 -13.70 -13.19
C PRO A 731 0.81 -12.20 -13.28
N VAL A 732 -0.23 -11.74 -12.58
CA VAL A 732 -0.61 -10.30 -12.56
C VAL A 732 0.48 -9.39 -11.97
N THR A 733 1.48 -9.97 -11.30
CA THR A 733 2.65 -9.28 -10.76
C THR A 733 3.83 -9.22 -11.73
N SER A 734 3.78 -9.88 -12.89
CA SER A 734 4.89 -9.90 -13.86
C SER A 734 4.96 -8.66 -14.76
N THR A 735 3.93 -7.82 -14.75
CA THR A 735 3.84 -6.55 -15.50
C THR A 735 2.72 -5.68 -14.89
N PRO A 736 2.81 -4.34 -14.92
CA PRO A 736 1.77 -3.48 -14.33
C PRO A 736 0.37 -3.57 -14.97
N VAL A 737 0.24 -4.15 -16.17
CA VAL A 737 -1.05 -4.28 -16.88
C VAL A 737 -1.12 -5.61 -17.64
N THR A 738 -2.15 -6.41 -17.39
CA THR A 738 -2.41 -7.67 -18.11
C THR A 738 -3.60 -7.61 -19.08
N ALA A 739 -4.32 -6.48 -19.12
CA ALA A 739 -5.57 -6.32 -19.87
C ALA A 739 -5.39 -6.34 -21.40
N PHE A 740 -6.39 -6.90 -22.10
CA PHE A 740 -6.45 -6.82 -23.56
C PHE A 740 -6.70 -5.37 -24.02
N TYR A 741 -5.99 -4.94 -25.05
CA TYR A 741 -6.25 -3.65 -25.68
C TYR A 741 -7.59 -3.64 -26.42
N HIS A 742 -8.29 -2.52 -26.35
CA HIS A 742 -9.49 -2.26 -27.14
C HIS A 742 -9.34 -0.93 -27.89
N GLY A 743 -9.54 -0.95 -29.22
CA GLY A 743 -9.41 0.22 -30.09
C GLY A 743 -8.83 -0.11 -31.46
N CYS A 744 -8.53 0.90 -32.27
CA CYS A 744 -7.67 0.75 -33.44
C CYS A 744 -6.20 0.77 -33.02
N MET A 745 -5.34 -0.01 -33.66
CA MET A 745 -3.89 0.12 -33.56
C MET A 745 -3.21 -0.29 -34.86
N THR A 746 -2.08 0.33 -35.18
CA THR A 746 -1.09 -0.22 -36.12
C THR A 746 0.29 -0.17 -35.49
N VAL A 747 1.12 -1.18 -35.73
CA VAL A 747 2.46 -1.30 -35.13
C VAL A 747 3.51 -1.44 -36.22
N LYS A 748 4.57 -0.63 -36.12
CA LYS A 748 5.80 -0.75 -36.91
C LYS A 748 6.94 -1.10 -35.96
N LEU A 749 7.75 -2.10 -36.31
CA LEU A 749 8.93 -2.51 -35.56
C LEU A 749 10.16 -2.44 -36.47
N ASN A 750 11.21 -1.74 -36.04
CA ASN A 750 12.44 -1.51 -36.80
C ASN A 750 12.14 -1.03 -38.24
N SER A 751 11.21 -0.08 -38.36
CA SER A 751 10.63 0.45 -39.61
C SER A 751 9.82 -0.52 -40.50
N LYS A 752 9.70 -1.81 -40.18
CA LYS A 752 8.75 -2.73 -40.86
C LYS A 752 7.38 -2.67 -40.18
N ALA A 753 6.30 -2.48 -40.95
CA ALA A 753 4.94 -2.69 -40.43
C ALA A 753 4.70 -4.17 -40.07
N LEU A 754 4.03 -4.44 -38.94
CA LEU A 754 3.60 -5.78 -38.57
C LEU A 754 2.26 -6.11 -39.25
N ASP A 755 2.28 -7.08 -40.16
CA ASP A 755 1.07 -7.65 -40.76
C ASP A 755 0.49 -8.73 -39.83
N LEU A 756 -0.72 -8.53 -39.32
CA LEU A 756 -1.37 -9.47 -38.42
C LEU A 756 -1.74 -10.80 -39.08
N ASP A 757 -1.75 -10.87 -40.41
CA ASP A 757 -1.87 -12.11 -41.17
C ASP A 757 -0.53 -12.77 -41.51
N GLU A 758 0.63 -12.17 -41.18
CA GLU A 758 1.92 -12.88 -41.05
C GLU A 758 2.09 -13.54 -39.66
N ALA A 759 1.20 -13.27 -38.70
CA ALA A 759 1.33 -13.76 -37.32
C ALA A 759 1.29 -15.31 -37.21
N LEU A 760 1.89 -15.83 -36.12
CA LEU A 760 1.77 -17.24 -35.73
C LEU A 760 0.37 -17.55 -35.19
N TYR A 761 -0.18 -16.62 -34.41
CA TYR A 761 -1.52 -16.66 -33.86
C TYR A 761 -2.15 -15.26 -33.95
N LYS A 762 -3.45 -15.21 -34.25
CA LYS A 762 -4.30 -14.02 -34.16
C LYS A 762 -5.68 -14.47 -33.65
N HIS A 763 -6.21 -13.80 -32.63
CA HIS A 763 -7.58 -14.08 -32.18
C HIS A 763 -8.60 -13.80 -33.30
N SER A 764 -9.65 -14.63 -33.44
CA SER A 764 -10.55 -14.63 -34.61
C SER A 764 -11.30 -13.32 -34.83
N ASP A 765 -11.47 -12.55 -33.76
CA ASP A 765 -12.30 -11.36 -33.74
C ASP A 765 -11.46 -10.07 -33.97
N ILE A 766 -10.14 -10.19 -34.16
CA ILE A 766 -9.23 -9.11 -34.58
C ILE A 766 -9.23 -8.99 -36.11
N THR A 767 -9.58 -7.82 -36.66
CA THR A 767 -9.42 -7.49 -38.08
C THR A 767 -8.04 -6.90 -38.36
N SER A 768 -7.39 -7.37 -39.43
CA SER A 768 -5.98 -7.10 -39.71
C SER A 768 -5.72 -5.71 -40.26
N HIS A 769 -6.58 -5.26 -41.17
CA HIS A 769 -6.34 -4.12 -42.05
C HIS A 769 -7.52 -3.14 -42.10
N SER A 770 -8.69 -3.54 -41.57
CA SER A 770 -9.87 -2.70 -41.38
C SER A 770 -10.14 -2.38 -39.90
N CYS A 771 -10.43 -1.11 -39.61
CA CYS A 771 -10.91 -0.68 -38.30
C CYS A 771 -12.22 0.13 -38.44
N PRO A 772 -13.27 -0.08 -37.62
CA PRO A 772 -14.44 0.80 -37.60
C PRO A 772 -14.01 2.22 -37.15
N PRO A 773 -14.69 3.29 -37.58
CA PRO A 773 -14.45 4.62 -37.03
C PRO A 773 -15.00 4.72 -35.60
N ALA A 774 -14.42 5.61 -34.78
CA ALA A 774 -15.06 6.06 -33.55
C ALA A 774 -16.42 6.70 -33.85
N GLU A 775 -17.42 6.51 -32.99
CA GLU A 775 -18.76 7.08 -33.21
C GLU A 775 -18.73 8.60 -33.04
N ALA A 776 -19.39 9.31 -33.95
CA ALA A 776 -19.74 10.70 -33.75
C ALA A 776 -20.60 10.84 -32.49
N GLY A 777 -20.46 11.94 -31.76
CA GLY A 777 -21.42 12.27 -30.70
C GLY A 777 -22.82 12.53 -31.27
N PRO A 778 -23.88 12.39 -30.44
CA PRO A 778 -25.23 12.83 -30.80
C PRO A 778 -25.30 14.36 -30.99
#